data_AF-A0A7V1GED3-F1
#
_entry.id   AF-A0A7V1GED3-F1
#
_cell.length_a   1.000
_cell.length_b   1.000
_cell.length_c   1.000
_cell.angle_alpha   90.00
_cell.angle_beta   90.00
_cell.angle_gamma   90.00
#
_symmetry.space_group_name_H-M   'P 1'
#
loop_
_entity.id
_entity.type
_entity.pdbx_description
1 polymer ?
#
loop_
_entity_poly.entity_id
_entity_poly.type
_entity_poly.pdbx_seq_one_letter_code
_entity_poly.pdbx_strand_id
1 'polypeptide(L)'
;MAKKTNFTGTRLTTLIGLVLAANGFTPNLYAEQTSIMPLTYVADKAIASNPEVQQAWHAFKASVYGIDAAQSGYLPTLDASISAGYEKRNYGIEDEYNRNTAELTLRQMLYDGFQTSNAVKRFERIQLIRYFEMLSQAEQIALQASVAYLDVQKFTTLVELAQKNLQEHESVYQQIEQSVGAGVARAADLEQISGRLSLAQSNVMTEYANLHDVSARYLRIVGELPQQGSVAAKLNEDSIPISINQALDIAYKNSPNFYASLYNIEAQQANAQSQKSAFHPKVDLSARYGSQDRDELGFNETRTEARVGIDVRYNLYNGGLDSANLDQAYQEVNIAKFQRDQSCIEIRQNLQVAYNNVKVLESKLPSLDQHRRSSDKVKIAYKDQFDIGQRTLLDVLDAENESFQSNRSYTAALYDRQGAILTMLAEMGKLLPTLNVSSDKFPKITELTDDPIAHNAEFICPKYDVAATINRQEFLQKKAQRDSAYMTVTAMPSYLNAPALSTFNDDDNDGVANEQDDCPSTPTFTEVDDKGCTKYNSNTSNVEIGIPFAADSSVVRPEYLQEIARLADFLQSHPSKNVEIQGHASLEGPALYNKKLSEKRAFSVAEILIQQYGVLPRRVKSLGYGVDKPRINEISVRANAANRRIEAVITDTNTGNSIVASGY
;
A
#
# COMPACT_ATOMS: atom_id res chain seq x y z
N MET A 1 16.63 23.18 47.76
CA MET A 1 17.77 23.03 46.82
C MET A 1 17.18 23.01 45.42
N ALA A 2 17.09 24.17 44.77
CA ALA A 2 16.52 24.31 43.43
C ALA A 2 17.60 24.93 42.55
N LYS A 3 17.99 24.22 41.50
CA LYS A 3 19.02 24.67 40.56
C LYS A 3 18.30 25.47 39.46
N LYS A 4 18.50 26.79 39.47
CA LYS A 4 18.04 27.71 38.41
C LYS A 4 18.63 27.27 37.06
N THR A 5 17.79 26.90 36.11
CA THR A 5 18.12 26.88 34.69
C THR A 5 17.81 28.26 34.11
N ASN A 6 18.85 29.09 33.98
CA ASN A 6 18.77 30.39 33.34
C ASN A 6 18.62 30.22 31.82
N PHE A 7 17.43 30.42 31.27
CA PHE A 7 17.29 30.81 29.88
C PHE A 7 17.57 32.32 29.78
N THR A 8 18.78 32.68 29.37
CA THR A 8 19.17 34.07 29.15
C THR A 8 18.41 34.63 27.96
N GLY A 9 17.37 35.43 28.24
CA GLY A 9 16.75 36.34 27.28
C GLY A 9 17.70 37.47 26.94
N THR A 10 18.07 37.57 25.67
CA THR A 10 18.87 38.69 25.14
C THR A 10 17.97 39.90 24.99
N ARG A 11 18.24 40.95 25.77
CA ARG A 11 17.52 42.23 25.74
C ARG A 11 17.80 42.97 24.44
N LEU A 12 16.73 43.46 23.82
CA LEU A 12 16.75 44.41 22.72
C LEU A 12 17.15 45.80 23.26
N THR A 13 18.25 46.36 22.78
CA THR A 13 18.57 47.79 22.90
C THR A 13 18.73 48.36 21.51
N THR A 14 17.81 49.24 21.14
CA THR A 14 17.85 50.14 19.99
C THR A 14 19.08 51.06 20.04
N LEU A 15 19.85 51.11 18.95
CA LEU A 15 20.68 52.26 18.64
C LEU A 15 20.78 52.45 17.12
N ILE A 16 20.49 53.68 16.72
CA ILE A 16 20.51 54.22 15.35
C ILE A 16 21.97 54.39 14.90
N GLY A 17 22.28 53.95 13.67
CA GLY A 17 23.59 54.15 13.04
C GLY A 17 23.55 53.84 11.54
N LEU A 18 23.39 54.90 10.75
CA LEU A 18 23.65 54.96 9.31
C LEU A 18 25.12 54.56 9.01
N VAL A 19 25.39 53.81 7.93
CA VAL A 19 26.44 54.11 6.91
C VAL A 19 26.66 52.93 5.94
N LEU A 20 26.54 53.29 4.66
CA LEU A 20 27.12 52.81 3.39
C LEU A 20 27.10 51.34 2.93
N ALA A 21 26.64 51.26 1.67
CA ALA A 21 26.66 50.15 0.72
C ALA A 21 28.03 49.52 0.47
N ALA A 22 28.00 48.19 0.27
CA ALA A 22 28.90 47.50 -0.65
C ALA A 22 28.14 46.32 -1.28
N ASN A 23 27.97 46.38 -2.59
CA ASN A 23 27.43 45.31 -3.42
C ASN A 23 28.41 44.12 -3.39
N GLY A 24 27.95 42.98 -2.86
CA GLY A 24 28.63 41.70 -2.96
C GLY A 24 27.67 40.67 -3.51
N PHE A 25 27.76 40.43 -4.82
CA PHE A 25 27.16 39.28 -5.49
C PHE A 25 27.56 37.99 -4.75
N THR A 26 26.61 37.33 -4.09
CA THR A 26 26.77 35.94 -3.65
C THR A 26 26.19 35.03 -4.74
N PRO A 27 26.93 34.03 -5.23
CA PRO A 27 26.34 33.02 -6.08
C PRO A 27 25.38 32.20 -5.22
N ASN A 28 24.14 32.06 -5.68
CA ASN A 28 23.22 31.04 -5.21
C ASN A 28 23.86 29.67 -5.45
N LEU A 29 24.53 29.14 -4.44
CA LEU A 29 24.77 27.72 -4.31
C LEU A 29 23.42 27.08 -3.99
N TYR A 30 22.68 26.71 -5.03
CA TYR A 30 21.68 25.65 -4.91
C TYR A 30 22.44 24.38 -4.49
N ALA A 31 22.53 24.16 -3.18
CA ALA A 31 22.86 22.86 -2.66
C ALA A 31 21.69 21.94 -3.00
N GLU A 32 21.85 21.11 -4.04
CA GLU A 32 21.09 19.87 -4.19
C GLU A 32 21.43 18.98 -2.99
N GLN A 33 20.75 19.22 -1.86
CA GLN A 33 20.63 18.21 -0.81
C GLN A 33 19.61 17.17 -1.28
N THR A 34 20.03 16.29 -2.18
CA THR A 34 19.34 15.00 -2.33
C THR A 34 19.62 14.18 -1.08
N SER A 35 18.83 14.40 -0.02
CA SER A 35 18.99 13.63 1.20
C SER A 35 18.57 12.19 0.95
N ILE A 36 19.54 11.31 1.15
CA ILE A 36 19.43 9.98 1.76
C ILE A 36 18.02 9.75 2.35
N MET A 37 17.24 8.88 1.70
CA MET A 37 15.82 8.54 1.97
C MET A 37 14.76 9.65 1.79
N PRO A 38 13.96 9.60 0.70
CA PRO A 38 12.92 10.60 0.42
C PRO A 38 11.84 10.75 1.50
N LEU A 39 11.49 9.67 2.21
CA LEU A 39 10.48 9.74 3.27
C LEU A 39 10.94 10.56 4.47
N THR A 40 12.22 10.44 4.85
CA THR A 40 12.81 11.20 5.94
C THR A 40 12.75 12.70 5.65
N TYR A 41 13.14 13.08 4.43
CA TYR A 41 13.05 14.46 3.96
C TYR A 41 11.63 15.01 4.02
N VAL A 42 10.68 14.28 3.44
CA VAL A 42 9.28 14.70 3.35
C VAL A 42 8.67 14.88 4.74
N ALA A 43 8.94 13.94 5.66
CA ALA A 43 8.47 14.03 7.03
C ALA A 43 9.10 15.21 7.79
N ASP A 44 10.42 15.38 7.72
CA ASP A 44 11.12 16.49 8.40
C ASP A 44 10.65 17.85 7.87
N LYS A 45 10.57 17.99 6.54
CA LYS A 45 10.07 19.19 5.87
C LYS A 45 8.65 19.52 6.33
N ALA A 46 7.75 18.54 6.33
CA ALA A 46 6.36 18.74 6.75
C ALA A 46 6.28 19.14 8.22
N ILE A 47 7.00 18.49 9.14
CA ILE A 47 7.02 18.88 10.56
C ILE A 47 7.55 20.31 10.74
N ALA A 48 8.59 20.68 9.98
CA ALA A 48 9.22 21.99 10.10
C ALA A 48 8.35 23.14 9.55
N SER A 49 7.54 22.91 8.51
CA SER A 49 6.77 23.95 7.82
C SER A 49 5.27 23.94 8.14
N ASN A 50 4.70 22.82 8.59
CA ASN A 50 3.25 22.67 8.70
C ASN A 50 2.64 23.53 9.83
N PRO A 51 1.59 24.32 9.54
CA PRO A 51 0.96 25.20 10.54
C PRO A 51 0.37 24.48 11.75
N GLU A 52 -0.09 23.24 11.65
CA GLU A 52 -0.66 22.48 12.77
C GLU A 52 0.43 22.12 13.79
N VAL A 53 1.61 21.70 13.31
CA VAL A 53 2.78 21.46 14.17
C VAL A 53 3.27 22.75 14.80
N GLN A 54 3.31 23.85 14.04
CA GLN A 54 3.71 25.16 14.59
C GLN A 54 2.74 25.66 15.66
N GLN A 55 1.43 25.45 15.49
CA GLN A 55 0.44 25.76 16.52
C GLN A 55 0.68 24.94 17.79
N ALA A 56 0.91 23.64 17.66
CA ALA A 56 1.20 22.77 18.82
C ALA A 56 2.51 23.18 19.52
N TRP A 57 3.54 23.55 18.75
CA TRP A 57 4.79 24.08 19.29
C TRP A 57 4.59 25.38 20.08
N HIS A 58 3.81 26.32 19.55
CA HIS A 58 3.50 27.57 20.24
C HIS A 58 2.58 27.35 21.45
N ALA A 59 1.68 26.37 21.42
CA ALA A 59 0.89 25.96 22.58
C ALA A 59 1.77 25.38 23.69
N PHE A 60 2.77 24.56 23.34
CA PHE A 60 3.79 24.11 24.28
C PHE A 60 4.60 25.28 24.85
N LYS A 61 5.10 26.20 24.02
CA LYS A 61 5.81 27.40 24.51
C LYS A 61 4.95 28.26 25.43
N ALA A 62 3.67 28.44 25.11
CA ALA A 62 2.74 29.18 25.97
C ALA A 62 2.58 28.51 27.34
N SER A 63 2.59 27.17 27.39
CA SER A 63 2.52 26.43 28.66
C SER A 63 3.72 26.68 29.59
N VAL A 64 4.92 26.92 29.03
CA VAL A 64 6.11 27.30 29.80
C VAL A 64 5.87 28.61 30.56
N TYR A 65 5.36 29.63 29.87
CA TYR A 65 5.02 30.92 30.50
C TYR A 65 3.85 30.80 31.49
N GLY A 66 3.01 29.78 31.34
CA GLY A 66 1.98 29.43 32.33
C GLY A 66 2.58 29.03 33.68
N ILE A 67 3.74 28.36 33.69
CA ILE A 67 4.47 28.03 34.91
C ILE A 67 5.01 29.30 35.57
N ASP A 68 5.64 30.19 34.80
CA ASP A 68 6.15 31.47 35.32
C ASP A 68 5.03 32.32 35.92
N ALA A 69 3.87 32.36 35.26
CA ALA A 69 2.68 33.04 35.75
C ALA A 69 2.19 32.42 37.08
N ALA A 70 2.18 31.09 37.21
CA ALA A 70 1.82 30.43 38.47
C ALA A 70 2.86 30.70 39.57
N GLN A 71 4.16 30.71 39.24
CA GLN A 71 5.24 31.00 40.18
C GLN A 71 5.20 32.45 40.68
N SER A 72 4.64 33.38 39.90
CA SER A 72 4.45 34.78 40.33
C SER A 72 3.61 34.91 41.61
N GLY A 73 2.77 33.91 41.94
CA GLY A 73 2.02 33.87 43.19
C GLY A 73 2.90 33.80 44.44
N TYR A 74 4.17 33.41 44.32
CA TYR A 74 5.15 33.46 45.41
C TYR A 74 5.84 34.81 45.56
N LEU A 75 5.71 35.70 44.58
CA LEU A 75 6.40 36.97 44.54
C LEU A 75 5.53 38.09 45.15
N PRO A 76 6.15 39.17 45.64
CA PRO A 76 5.38 40.29 46.17
C PRO A 76 4.72 41.06 45.02
N THR A 77 3.54 41.59 45.31
CA THR A 77 2.82 42.54 44.45
C THR A 77 3.00 43.94 45.01
N LEU A 78 3.26 44.92 44.14
CA LEU A 78 3.38 46.33 44.50
C LEU A 78 2.40 47.13 43.63
N ASP A 79 1.38 47.68 44.26
CA ASP A 79 0.32 48.43 43.62
C ASP A 79 0.37 49.90 44.06
N ALA A 80 0.17 50.81 43.11
CA ALA A 80 -0.05 52.22 43.38
C ALA A 80 -1.52 52.56 43.12
N SER A 81 -2.20 53.11 44.12
CA SER A 81 -3.57 53.59 44.00
C SER A 81 -3.58 55.09 44.21
N ILE A 82 -4.21 55.81 43.27
CA ILE A 82 -4.43 57.25 43.37
C ILE A 82 -5.93 57.45 43.17
N SER A 83 -6.57 58.12 44.12
CA SER A 83 -7.99 58.46 44.02
C SER A 83 -8.17 59.96 44.22
N ALA A 84 -9.08 60.54 43.46
CA ALA A 84 -9.51 61.92 43.58
C ALA A 84 -11.02 61.91 43.48
N GLY A 85 -11.71 62.41 44.49
CA GLY A 85 -13.16 62.39 44.58
C GLY A 85 -13.69 63.64 45.24
N TYR A 86 -14.93 63.99 44.91
CA TYR A 86 -15.70 64.99 45.65
C TYR A 86 -16.62 64.25 46.62
N GLU A 87 -16.50 64.57 47.90
CA GLU A 87 -17.26 63.95 48.96
C GLU A 87 -18.25 64.96 49.53
N LYS A 88 -19.52 64.55 49.59
CA LYS A 88 -20.58 65.27 50.30
C LYS A 88 -21.13 64.38 51.40
N ARG A 89 -21.13 64.90 52.62
CA ARG A 89 -21.61 64.18 53.81
C ARG A 89 -22.41 65.13 54.70
N ASN A 90 -23.18 64.57 55.62
CA ASN A 90 -24.07 65.30 56.53
C ASN A 90 -23.55 65.35 57.98
N TYR A 91 -22.24 65.18 58.15
CA TYR A 91 -21.55 65.18 59.44
C TYR A 91 -20.10 65.67 59.26
N GLY A 92 -19.46 66.08 60.36
CA GLY A 92 -18.11 66.64 60.34
C GLY A 92 -18.13 68.18 60.28
N ILE A 93 -16.97 68.78 60.00
CA ILE A 93 -16.80 70.25 60.02
C ILE A 93 -16.99 70.84 58.62
N GLU A 94 -16.67 70.07 57.58
CA GLU A 94 -16.84 70.44 56.17
C GLU A 94 -17.78 69.41 55.52
N ASP A 95 -18.93 69.87 55.01
CA ASP A 95 -20.00 69.02 54.45
C ASP A 95 -19.74 68.63 52.98
N GLU A 96 -18.87 69.37 52.30
CA GLU A 96 -18.53 69.23 50.89
C GLU A 96 -17.05 69.52 50.68
N TYR A 97 -16.26 68.54 50.22
CA TYR A 97 -14.82 68.74 49.97
C TYR A 97 -14.29 67.78 48.90
N ASN A 98 -13.14 68.13 48.34
CA ASN A 98 -12.36 67.20 47.52
C ASN A 98 -11.49 66.35 48.44
N ARG A 99 -11.49 65.04 48.20
CA ARG A 99 -10.64 64.05 48.86
C ARG A 99 -9.72 63.41 47.83
N ASN A 100 -8.43 63.63 48.01
CA ASN A 100 -7.40 63.05 47.17
C ASN A 100 -6.51 62.12 48.02
N THR A 101 -6.33 60.88 47.56
CA THR A 101 -5.49 59.89 48.22
C THR A 101 -4.46 59.34 47.24
N ALA A 102 -3.27 59.06 47.71
CA ALA A 102 -2.25 58.32 46.99
C ALA A 102 -1.66 57.27 47.94
N GLU A 103 -1.75 55.98 47.60
CA GLU A 103 -1.27 54.87 48.44
C GLU A 103 -0.48 53.87 47.60
N LEU A 104 0.70 53.50 48.10
CA LEU A 104 1.49 52.36 47.66
C LEU A 104 1.20 51.17 48.58
N THR A 105 0.76 50.05 48.02
CA THR A 105 0.51 48.80 48.74
C THR A 105 1.44 47.71 48.23
N LEU A 106 2.26 47.16 49.13
CA LEU A 106 3.04 45.95 48.94
C LEU A 106 2.33 44.78 49.64
N ARG A 107 2.07 43.69 48.90
CA ARG A 107 1.50 42.45 49.46
C ARG A 107 2.37 41.26 49.06
N GLN A 108 2.80 40.48 50.04
CA GLN A 108 3.56 39.25 49.86
C GLN A 108 2.81 38.09 50.51
N MET A 109 2.46 37.07 49.72
CA MET A 109 1.89 35.84 50.26
C MET A 109 2.95 35.12 51.09
N LEU A 110 2.61 34.76 52.34
CA LEU A 110 3.45 33.94 53.22
C LEU A 110 2.94 32.49 53.27
N TYR A 111 1.61 32.32 53.30
CA TYR A 111 0.95 31.02 53.22
C TYR A 111 -0.45 31.18 52.63
N ASP A 112 -0.84 30.35 51.68
CA ASP A 112 -2.15 30.42 51.00
C ASP A 112 -2.92 29.10 51.04
N GLY A 113 -2.61 28.21 51.98
CA GLY A 113 -3.21 26.87 52.00
C GLY A 113 -2.65 25.93 50.93
N PHE A 114 -1.41 26.16 50.47
CA PHE A 114 -0.76 25.41 49.38
C PHE A 114 -1.44 25.63 48.01
N GLN A 115 -2.17 26.74 47.84
CA GLN A 115 -2.86 27.04 46.58
C GLN A 115 -1.85 27.25 45.45
N THR A 116 -0.87 28.14 45.66
CA THR A 116 0.17 28.49 44.68
C THR A 116 1.07 27.30 44.38
N SER A 117 1.45 26.51 45.39
CA SER A 117 2.30 25.33 45.16
C SER A 117 1.63 24.26 44.31
N ASN A 118 0.34 23.99 44.57
CA ASN A 118 -0.41 23.05 43.75
C ASN A 118 -0.74 23.64 42.37
N ALA A 119 -0.90 24.97 42.25
CA ALA A 119 -1.06 25.62 40.96
C ALA A 119 0.21 25.49 40.10
N VAL A 120 1.40 25.74 40.66
CA VAL A 120 2.67 25.52 39.96
C VAL A 120 2.82 24.07 39.51
N LYS A 121 2.58 23.10 40.42
CA LYS A 121 2.61 21.68 40.07
C LYS A 121 1.63 21.33 38.95
N ARG A 122 0.42 21.91 38.97
CA ARG A 122 -0.58 21.72 37.91
C ARG A 122 -0.05 22.23 36.55
N PHE A 123 0.53 23.43 36.51
CA PHE A 123 1.05 24.00 35.25
C PHE A 123 2.30 23.26 34.74
N GLU A 124 3.15 22.74 35.62
CA GLU A 124 4.24 21.83 35.24
C GLU A 124 3.71 20.56 34.57
N ARG A 125 2.61 19.98 35.06
CA ARG A 125 1.95 18.84 34.39
C ARG A 125 1.29 19.25 33.08
N ILE A 126 0.65 20.41 33.00
CA ILE A 126 0.07 20.94 31.76
C ILE A 126 1.14 21.13 30.69
N GLN A 127 2.35 21.58 31.05
CA GLN A 127 3.47 21.68 30.12
C GLN A 127 3.81 20.33 29.49
N LEU A 128 3.86 19.26 30.30
CA LEU A 128 4.11 17.91 29.80
C LEU A 128 2.95 17.41 28.92
N ILE A 129 1.70 17.72 29.24
CA ILE A 129 0.56 17.44 28.36
C ILE A 129 0.77 18.09 26.99
N ARG A 130 1.05 19.40 26.94
CA ARG A 130 1.27 20.13 25.68
C ARG A 130 2.48 19.63 24.91
N TYR A 131 3.51 19.17 25.60
CA TYR A 131 4.67 18.52 24.99
C TYR A 131 4.29 17.25 24.25
N PHE A 132 3.57 16.33 24.90
CA PHE A 132 3.16 15.07 24.27
C PHE A 132 2.09 15.26 23.19
N GLU A 133 1.18 16.22 23.33
CA GLU A 133 0.25 16.61 22.26
C GLU A 133 1.01 17.11 21.03
N MET A 134 2.05 17.94 21.21
CA MET A 134 2.91 18.39 20.12
C MET A 134 3.63 17.21 19.44
N LEU A 135 4.16 16.26 20.20
CA LEU A 135 4.78 15.05 19.63
C LEU A 135 3.75 14.21 18.85
N SER A 136 2.52 14.06 19.36
CA SER A 136 1.46 13.39 18.62
C SER A 136 1.13 14.09 17.31
N GLN A 137 1.07 15.42 17.31
CA GLN A 137 0.82 16.19 16.09
C GLN A 137 1.97 16.05 15.09
N ALA A 138 3.21 16.04 15.57
CA ALA A 138 4.38 15.79 14.72
C ALA A 138 4.34 14.39 14.08
N GLU A 139 4.02 13.34 14.86
CA GLU A 139 3.83 11.97 14.37
C GLU A 139 2.71 11.89 13.31
N GLN A 140 1.56 12.52 13.58
CA GLN A 140 0.42 12.53 12.66
C GLN A 140 0.74 13.23 11.34
N ILE A 141 1.39 14.40 11.38
CA ILE A 141 1.79 15.13 10.17
C ILE A 141 2.89 14.39 9.41
N ALA A 142 3.84 13.76 10.10
CA ALA A 142 4.86 12.91 9.46
C ALA A 142 4.23 11.73 8.72
N LEU A 143 3.23 11.07 9.33
CA LEU A 143 2.47 9.99 8.69
C LEU A 143 1.73 10.51 7.45
N GLN A 144 0.98 11.59 7.58
CA GLN A 144 0.23 12.18 6.47
C GLN A 144 1.14 12.57 5.30
N ALA A 145 2.28 13.19 5.59
CA ALA A 145 3.27 13.59 4.58
C ALA A 145 3.86 12.35 3.87
N SER A 146 4.23 11.33 4.65
CA SER A 146 4.81 10.08 4.13
C SER A 146 3.81 9.32 3.24
N VAL A 147 2.54 9.20 3.68
CA VAL A 147 1.47 8.56 2.89
C VAL A 147 1.14 9.39 1.65
N ALA A 148 1.07 10.72 1.75
CA ALA A 148 0.83 11.58 0.59
C ALA A 148 1.95 11.44 -0.46
N TYR A 149 3.20 11.32 -0.03
CA TYR A 149 4.32 11.02 -0.94
C TYR A 149 4.13 9.67 -1.65
N LEU A 150 3.82 8.61 -0.91
CA LEU A 150 3.58 7.28 -1.48
C LEU A 150 2.39 7.28 -2.46
N ASP A 151 1.34 8.04 -2.16
CA ASP A 151 0.19 8.14 -3.05
C ASP A 151 0.52 8.88 -4.34
N VAL A 152 1.33 9.94 -4.31
CA VAL A 152 1.85 10.56 -5.55
C VAL A 152 2.64 9.54 -6.37
N GLN A 153 3.54 8.78 -5.75
CA GLN A 153 4.31 7.75 -6.45
C GLN A 153 3.38 6.69 -7.07
N LYS A 154 2.41 6.20 -6.29
CA LYS A 154 1.40 5.24 -6.74
C LYS A 154 0.67 5.74 -7.97
N PHE A 155 0.06 6.92 -7.91
CA PHE A 155 -0.75 7.44 -9.01
C PHE A 155 0.11 7.88 -10.20
N THR A 156 1.36 8.28 -10.01
CA THR A 156 2.31 8.48 -11.11
C THR A 156 2.54 7.17 -11.86
N THR A 157 2.80 6.07 -11.15
CA THR A 157 2.95 4.74 -11.76
C THR A 157 1.65 4.26 -12.43
N LEU A 158 0.49 4.58 -11.86
CA LEU A 158 -0.81 4.21 -12.46
C LEU A 158 -1.10 5.00 -13.74
N VAL A 159 -0.75 6.29 -13.80
CA VAL A 159 -0.82 7.09 -15.03
C VAL A 159 0.08 6.48 -16.10
N GLU A 160 1.33 6.14 -15.78
CA GLU A 160 2.24 5.50 -16.74
C GLU A 160 1.69 4.16 -17.26
N LEU A 161 1.07 3.36 -16.38
CA LEU A 161 0.44 2.10 -16.76
C LEU A 161 -0.78 2.33 -17.68
N ALA A 162 -1.61 3.33 -17.38
CA ALA A 162 -2.78 3.68 -18.19
C ALA A 162 -2.39 4.24 -19.56
N GLN A 163 -1.34 5.06 -19.63
CA GLN A 163 -0.79 5.58 -20.88
C GLN A 163 -0.25 4.47 -21.79
N LYS A 164 0.52 3.53 -21.22
CA LYS A 164 1.00 2.35 -21.96
C LYS A 164 -0.18 1.52 -22.48
N ASN A 165 -1.21 1.32 -21.67
CA ASN A 165 -2.41 0.61 -22.09
C ASN A 165 -3.14 1.33 -23.24
N LEU A 166 -3.26 2.67 -23.18
CA LEU A 166 -3.82 3.47 -24.26
C LEU A 166 -3.01 3.33 -25.54
N GLN A 167 -1.68 3.44 -25.46
CA GLN A 167 -0.79 3.31 -26.61
C GLN A 167 -0.93 1.94 -27.32
N GLU A 168 -1.08 0.85 -26.55
CA GLU A 168 -1.36 -0.47 -27.12
C GLU A 168 -2.70 -0.50 -27.86
N HIS A 169 -3.76 0.07 -27.27
CA HIS A 169 -5.08 0.13 -27.91
C HIS A 169 -5.09 1.00 -29.18
N GLU A 170 -4.31 2.09 -29.21
CA GLU A 170 -4.11 2.92 -30.40
C GLU A 170 -3.42 2.15 -31.52
N SER A 171 -2.39 1.36 -31.18
CA SER A 171 -1.68 0.49 -32.13
C SER A 171 -2.60 -0.57 -32.73
N VAL A 172 -3.37 -1.27 -31.88
CA VAL A 172 -4.33 -2.29 -32.32
C VAL A 172 -5.46 -1.66 -33.15
N TYR A 173 -5.95 -0.47 -32.77
CA TYR A 173 -6.94 0.26 -33.57
C TYR A 173 -6.43 0.52 -35.00
N GLN A 174 -5.20 1.03 -35.14
CA GLN A 174 -4.62 1.33 -36.45
C GLN A 174 -4.46 0.06 -37.30
N GLN A 175 -4.04 -1.06 -36.70
CA GLN A 175 -3.91 -2.35 -37.38
C GLN A 175 -5.27 -2.86 -37.89
N ILE A 176 -6.32 -2.76 -37.06
CA ILE A 176 -7.68 -3.17 -37.43
C ILE A 176 -8.27 -2.25 -38.50
N GLU A 177 -8.09 -0.94 -38.38
CA GLU A 177 -8.56 0.04 -39.36
C GLU A 177 -7.97 -0.24 -40.76
N GLN A 178 -6.66 -0.49 -40.84
CA GLN A 178 -5.99 -0.90 -42.08
C GLN A 178 -6.52 -2.23 -42.61
N SER A 179 -6.73 -3.21 -41.73
CA SER A 179 -7.24 -4.54 -42.09
C SER A 179 -8.69 -4.48 -42.61
N VAL A 180 -9.53 -3.62 -42.05
CA VAL A 180 -10.90 -3.36 -42.55
C VAL A 180 -10.85 -2.62 -43.89
N GLY A 181 -9.97 -1.62 -44.03
CA GLY A 181 -9.76 -0.90 -45.30
C GLY A 181 -9.28 -1.81 -46.44
N ALA A 182 -8.51 -2.86 -46.11
CA ALA A 182 -8.08 -3.90 -47.05
C ALA A 182 -9.13 -5.01 -47.26
N GLY A 183 -10.27 -4.99 -46.57
CA GLY A 183 -11.33 -6.00 -46.66
C GLY A 183 -11.03 -7.33 -45.95
N VAL A 184 -10.00 -7.38 -45.11
CA VAL A 184 -9.55 -8.59 -44.38
C VAL A 184 -10.26 -8.75 -43.03
N ALA A 185 -10.58 -7.63 -42.35
CA ALA A 185 -11.28 -7.62 -41.06
C ALA A 185 -12.73 -7.11 -41.18
N ARG A 186 -13.53 -7.32 -40.13
CA ARG A 186 -14.96 -6.94 -40.12
C ARG A 186 -15.15 -5.54 -39.54
N ALA A 187 -16.15 -4.79 -40.04
CA ALA A 187 -16.51 -3.49 -39.47
C ALA A 187 -16.88 -3.56 -37.97
N ALA A 188 -17.46 -4.68 -37.52
CA ALA A 188 -17.76 -4.90 -36.10
C ALA A 188 -16.49 -4.98 -35.23
N ASP A 189 -15.38 -5.50 -35.75
CA ASP A 189 -14.10 -5.55 -35.05
C ASP A 189 -13.55 -4.13 -34.84
N LEU A 190 -13.70 -3.25 -35.84
CA LEU A 190 -13.33 -1.82 -35.77
C LEU A 190 -14.14 -1.06 -34.71
N GLU A 191 -15.46 -1.27 -34.66
CA GLU A 191 -16.32 -0.67 -33.62
C GLU A 191 -15.95 -1.18 -32.22
N GLN A 192 -15.61 -2.47 -32.10
CA GLN A 192 -15.22 -3.06 -30.83
C GLN A 192 -13.92 -2.46 -30.28
N ILE A 193 -12.88 -2.31 -31.12
CA ILE A 193 -11.64 -1.66 -30.70
C ILE A 193 -11.83 -0.16 -30.46
N SER A 194 -12.66 0.53 -31.25
CA SER A 194 -13.01 1.94 -31.02
C SER A 194 -13.61 2.15 -29.62
N GLY A 195 -14.52 1.26 -29.19
CA GLY A 195 -15.08 1.28 -27.84
C GLY A 195 -14.03 1.05 -26.74
N ARG A 196 -13.11 0.09 -26.93
CA ARG A 196 -12.02 -0.18 -25.96
C ARG A 196 -11.00 0.95 -25.90
N LEU A 197 -10.66 1.55 -27.04
CA LEU A 197 -9.79 2.73 -27.13
C LEU A 197 -10.39 3.91 -26.38
N SER A 198 -11.68 4.19 -26.59
CA SER A 198 -12.41 5.25 -25.86
C SER A 198 -12.40 5.02 -24.35
N LEU A 199 -12.57 3.78 -23.90
CA LEU A 199 -12.46 3.41 -22.48
C LEU A 199 -11.03 3.62 -21.96
N ALA A 200 -10.00 3.24 -22.71
CA ALA A 200 -8.61 3.44 -22.33
C ALA A 200 -8.26 4.94 -22.19
N GLN A 201 -8.76 5.79 -23.09
CA GLN A 201 -8.63 7.25 -22.99
C GLN A 201 -9.30 7.79 -21.72
N SER A 202 -10.52 7.34 -21.41
CA SER A 202 -11.23 7.71 -20.18
C SER A 202 -10.46 7.28 -18.92
N ASN A 203 -9.83 6.10 -18.93
CA ASN A 203 -9.02 5.61 -17.81
C ASN A 203 -7.78 6.49 -17.59
N VAL A 204 -7.08 6.90 -18.66
CA VAL A 204 -5.94 7.84 -18.56
C VAL A 204 -6.38 9.16 -17.92
N MET A 205 -7.50 9.73 -18.36
CA MET A 205 -8.02 10.97 -17.77
C MET A 205 -8.39 10.82 -16.30
N THR A 206 -8.94 9.65 -15.92
CA THR A 206 -9.25 9.33 -14.52
C THR A 206 -7.98 9.26 -13.66
N GLU A 207 -6.93 8.60 -14.14
CA GLU A 207 -5.67 8.51 -13.39
C GLU A 207 -4.95 9.86 -13.29
N TYR A 208 -5.05 10.72 -14.31
CA TYR A 208 -4.57 12.10 -14.22
C TYR A 208 -5.32 12.92 -13.17
N ALA A 209 -6.64 12.78 -13.10
CA ALA A 209 -7.45 13.44 -12.07
C ALA A 209 -7.03 12.96 -10.66
N ASN A 210 -6.87 11.64 -10.48
CA ASN A 210 -6.38 11.09 -9.22
C ASN A 210 -4.98 11.60 -8.85
N LEU A 211 -4.05 11.65 -9.81
CA LEU A 211 -2.70 12.17 -9.60
C LEU A 211 -2.70 13.64 -9.20
N HIS A 212 -3.55 14.45 -9.83
CA HIS A 212 -3.77 15.84 -9.47
C HIS A 212 -4.23 15.97 -8.02
N ASP A 213 -5.24 15.21 -7.61
CA ASP A 213 -5.82 15.28 -6.26
C ASP A 213 -4.79 14.90 -5.18
N VAL A 214 -4.01 13.83 -5.39
CA VAL A 214 -2.99 13.43 -4.42
C VAL A 214 -1.81 14.39 -4.39
N SER A 215 -1.48 15.02 -5.53
CA SER A 215 -0.44 16.05 -5.62
C SER A 215 -0.86 17.35 -4.92
N ALA A 216 -2.12 17.76 -5.04
CA ALA A 216 -2.68 18.88 -4.29
C ALA A 216 -2.68 18.61 -2.78
N ARG A 217 -3.02 17.39 -2.36
CA ARG A 217 -2.93 16.97 -0.95
C ARG A 217 -1.49 16.96 -0.44
N TYR A 218 -0.53 16.48 -1.23
CA TYR A 218 0.90 16.53 -0.88
C TYR A 218 1.37 17.97 -0.71
N LEU A 219 1.05 18.85 -1.67
CA LEU A 219 1.38 20.28 -1.61
C LEU A 219 0.81 20.95 -0.35
N ARG A 220 -0.44 20.62 0.03
CA ARG A 220 -1.07 21.14 1.26
C ARG A 220 -0.30 20.76 2.53
N ILE A 221 0.25 19.54 2.59
CA ILE A 221 0.88 19.00 3.81
C ILE A 221 2.35 19.41 3.91
N VAL A 222 3.09 19.28 2.80
CA VAL A 222 4.56 19.48 2.76
C VAL A 222 4.93 20.93 2.40
N GLY A 223 4.08 21.60 1.61
CA GLY A 223 4.28 22.99 1.17
C GLY A 223 5.02 23.13 -0.17
N GLU A 224 5.39 22.04 -0.82
CA GLU A 224 6.05 22.02 -2.12
C GLU A 224 5.55 20.85 -2.97
N LEU A 225 5.77 20.90 -4.29
CA LEU A 225 5.48 19.79 -5.18
C LEU A 225 6.58 18.71 -5.10
N PRO A 226 6.25 17.43 -5.30
CA PRO A 226 7.23 16.35 -5.26
C PRO A 226 8.22 16.50 -6.41
N GLN A 227 9.51 16.32 -6.14
CA GLN A 227 10.55 16.42 -7.17
C GLN A 227 10.43 15.29 -8.20
N GLN A 228 10.59 15.63 -9.49
CA GLN A 228 10.56 14.66 -10.58
C GLN A 228 11.75 13.68 -10.48
N GLY A 229 11.52 12.39 -10.76
CA GLY A 229 12.55 11.33 -10.65
C GLY A 229 12.64 10.69 -9.26
N SER A 230 11.56 10.76 -8.48
CA SER A 230 11.51 10.35 -7.08
C SER A 230 12.02 8.91 -6.86
N VAL A 231 12.94 8.75 -5.91
CA VAL A 231 13.47 7.45 -5.52
C VAL A 231 12.37 6.65 -4.81
N ALA A 232 12.20 5.38 -5.18
CA ALA A 232 11.27 4.48 -4.50
C ALA A 232 11.57 4.45 -2.99
N ALA A 233 10.55 4.74 -2.18
CA ALA A 233 10.66 4.64 -0.74
C ALA A 233 10.91 3.18 -0.34
N LYS A 234 12.05 2.91 0.30
CA LYS A 234 12.32 1.62 0.94
C LYS A 234 12.15 1.78 2.44
N LEU A 235 11.17 1.09 2.99
CA LEU A 235 10.98 0.98 4.44
C LEU A 235 11.74 -0.25 4.94
N ASN A 236 12.39 -0.12 6.11
CA ASN A 236 13.02 -1.27 6.75
C ASN A 236 11.95 -2.20 7.33
N GLU A 237 11.84 -3.41 6.76
CA GLU A 237 10.84 -4.42 7.13
C GLU A 237 11.11 -5.04 8.52
N ASP A 238 12.31 -4.89 9.08
CA ASP A 238 12.67 -5.37 10.43
C ASP A 238 11.88 -4.67 11.56
N SER A 239 11.19 -3.55 11.23
CA SER A 239 10.41 -2.78 12.20
C SER A 239 9.02 -3.37 12.48
N ILE A 240 8.61 -4.44 11.79
CA ILE A 240 7.30 -5.07 11.94
C ILE A 240 7.31 -6.05 13.13
N PRO A 241 6.50 -5.84 14.19
CA PRO A 241 6.45 -6.75 15.33
C PRO A 241 5.95 -8.15 14.94
N ILE A 242 6.44 -9.16 15.66
CA ILE A 242 6.10 -10.57 15.42
C ILE A 242 4.65 -10.86 15.84
N SER A 243 4.14 -10.14 16.85
CA SER A 243 2.76 -10.29 17.33
C SER A 243 2.10 -8.95 17.65
N ILE A 244 0.77 -8.93 17.64
CA ILE A 244 -0.01 -7.77 18.05
C ILE A 244 0.22 -7.39 19.53
N ASN A 245 0.39 -8.38 20.42
CA ASN A 245 0.68 -8.11 21.83
C ASN A 245 2.01 -7.39 22.02
N GLN A 246 3.04 -7.78 21.26
CA GLN A 246 4.32 -7.08 21.25
C GLN A 246 4.17 -5.64 20.69
N ALA A 247 3.34 -5.46 19.67
CA ALA A 247 3.05 -4.12 19.13
C ALA A 247 2.35 -3.24 20.18
N LEU A 248 1.35 -3.77 20.89
CA LEU A 248 0.65 -3.07 21.98
C LEU A 248 1.59 -2.70 23.13
N ASP A 249 2.52 -3.59 23.50
CA ASP A 249 3.55 -3.32 24.52
C ASP A 249 4.46 -2.15 24.14
N ILE A 250 4.79 -2.04 22.86
CA ILE A 250 5.57 -0.93 22.34
C ILE A 250 4.72 0.35 22.33
N ALA A 251 3.47 0.26 21.88
CA ALA A 251 2.56 1.41 21.78
C ALA A 251 2.30 2.04 23.15
N TYR A 252 1.99 1.25 24.19
CA TYR A 252 1.75 1.79 25.53
C TYR A 252 2.98 2.41 26.19
N LYS A 253 4.19 2.13 25.68
CA LYS A 253 5.45 2.72 26.17
C LYS A 253 5.86 3.98 25.42
N ASN A 254 5.39 4.18 24.19
CA ASN A 254 5.87 5.26 23.31
C ASN A 254 4.75 6.18 22.81
N SER A 255 3.47 5.80 22.90
CA SER A 255 2.36 6.59 22.38
C SER A 255 2.26 7.94 23.10
N PRO A 256 2.44 9.08 22.39
CA PRO A 256 2.39 10.40 23.03
C PRO A 256 1.03 10.73 23.63
N ASN A 257 -0.06 10.38 22.93
CA ASN A 257 -1.43 10.62 23.43
C ASN A 257 -1.71 9.90 24.75
N PHE A 258 -1.15 8.71 24.92
CA PHE A 258 -1.27 7.98 26.17
C PHE A 258 -0.60 8.72 27.32
N TYR A 259 0.65 9.19 27.14
CA TYR A 259 1.33 9.98 28.17
C TYR A 259 0.63 11.31 28.46
N ALA A 260 0.12 12.01 27.44
CA ALA A 260 -0.68 13.21 27.65
C ALA A 260 -1.87 12.95 28.58
N SER A 261 -2.56 11.82 28.42
CA SER A 261 -3.66 11.41 29.30
C SER A 261 -3.20 11.13 30.75
N LEU A 262 -2.02 10.53 30.94
CA LEU A 262 -1.46 10.26 32.26
C LEU A 262 -1.11 11.56 33.01
N TYR A 263 -0.42 12.50 32.33
CA TYR A 263 -0.11 13.80 32.92
C TYR A 263 -1.36 14.65 33.16
N ASN A 264 -2.41 14.47 32.36
CA ASN A 264 -3.71 15.12 32.63
C ASN A 264 -4.31 14.66 33.96
N ILE A 265 -4.23 13.37 34.31
CA ILE A 265 -4.68 12.89 35.63
C ILE A 265 -3.92 13.61 36.75
N GLU A 266 -2.60 13.71 36.66
CA GLU A 266 -1.81 14.42 37.67
C GLU A 266 -2.11 15.93 37.73
N ALA A 267 -2.35 16.56 36.58
CA ALA A 267 -2.75 17.97 36.52
C ALA A 267 -4.10 18.20 37.22
N GLN A 268 -5.09 17.33 36.99
CA GLN A 268 -6.38 17.42 37.67
C GLN A 268 -6.28 17.09 39.17
N GLN A 269 -5.41 16.16 39.55
CA GLN A 269 -5.15 15.89 40.97
C GLN A 269 -4.53 17.11 41.66
N ALA A 270 -3.56 17.77 41.03
CA ALA A 270 -2.99 19.02 41.54
C ALA A 270 -4.05 20.14 41.61
N ASN A 271 -4.98 20.21 40.64
CA ASN A 271 -6.12 21.12 40.69
C ASN A 271 -7.00 20.86 41.93
N ALA A 272 -7.37 19.61 42.20
CA ALA A 272 -8.15 19.23 43.36
C ALA A 272 -7.45 19.55 44.70
N GLN A 273 -6.12 19.36 44.78
CA GLN A 273 -5.35 19.78 45.95
C GLN A 273 -5.29 21.31 46.09
N SER A 274 -5.27 22.06 44.99
CA SER A 274 -5.38 23.52 45.03
C SER A 274 -6.73 23.98 45.58
N GLN A 275 -7.84 23.30 45.25
CA GLN A 275 -9.16 23.60 45.82
C GLN A 275 -9.24 23.38 47.33
N LYS A 276 -8.41 22.49 47.90
CA LYS A 276 -8.36 22.31 49.36
C LYS A 276 -7.83 23.53 50.11
N SER A 277 -7.14 24.45 49.43
CA SER A 277 -6.65 25.70 50.04
C SER A 277 -7.75 26.54 50.68
N ALA A 278 -8.99 26.45 50.17
CA ALA A 278 -10.14 27.15 50.72
C ALA A 278 -10.45 26.75 52.18
N PHE A 279 -10.01 25.57 52.62
CA PHE A 279 -10.18 25.06 53.99
C PHE A 279 -8.99 25.36 54.91
N HIS A 280 -8.01 26.13 54.44
CA HIS A 280 -6.82 26.55 55.18
C HIS A 280 -6.81 28.09 55.38
N PRO A 281 -6.15 28.60 56.43
CA PRO A 281 -5.94 30.04 56.58
C PRO A 281 -4.99 30.56 55.50
N LYS A 282 -5.21 31.81 55.09
CA LYS A 282 -4.30 32.59 54.27
C LYS A 282 -3.57 33.60 55.14
N VAL A 283 -2.27 33.72 54.94
CA VAL A 283 -1.36 34.58 55.69
C VAL A 283 -0.59 35.41 54.68
N ASP A 284 -0.78 36.72 54.74
CA ASP A 284 -0.12 37.70 53.87
C ASP A 284 0.70 38.67 54.71
N LEU A 285 1.90 39.03 54.26
CA LEU A 285 2.60 40.23 54.71
C LEU A 285 2.06 41.41 53.91
N SER A 286 1.55 42.44 54.58
CA SER A 286 1.12 43.68 53.94
C SER A 286 1.93 44.86 54.46
N ALA A 287 2.36 45.72 53.53
CA ALA A 287 2.93 47.02 53.84
C ALA A 287 2.22 48.08 52.99
N ARG A 288 1.75 49.16 53.62
CA ARG A 288 1.09 50.27 52.95
C ARG A 288 1.76 51.57 53.31
N TYR A 289 1.93 52.44 52.34
CA TYR A 289 2.43 53.79 52.54
C TYR A 289 1.62 54.74 51.69
N GLY A 290 0.95 55.70 52.30
CA GLY A 290 0.07 56.60 51.58
C GLY A 290 -0.01 57.99 52.17
N SER A 291 -0.53 58.91 51.36
CA SER A 291 -0.84 60.28 51.70
C SER A 291 -2.31 60.58 51.38
N GLN A 292 -2.97 61.32 52.26
CA GLN A 292 -4.29 61.89 52.00
C GLN A 292 -4.30 63.37 52.36
N ASP A 293 -4.92 64.20 51.53
CA ASP A 293 -4.95 65.66 51.69
C ASP A 293 -6.00 66.15 52.70
N ARG A 294 -6.98 65.30 53.01
CA ARG A 294 -8.02 65.53 54.02
C ARG A 294 -8.03 64.40 55.06
N ASP A 295 -8.21 64.78 56.32
CA ASP A 295 -8.43 63.80 57.38
C ASP A 295 -9.90 63.34 57.46
N GLU A 296 -10.19 62.36 58.32
CA GLU A 296 -11.54 61.80 58.48
C GLU A 296 -12.57 62.84 58.96
N LEU A 297 -12.12 63.96 59.54
CA LEU A 297 -12.95 65.06 60.03
C LEU A 297 -13.11 66.19 59.00
N GLY A 298 -12.47 66.07 57.84
CA GLY A 298 -12.56 67.02 56.71
C GLY A 298 -11.51 68.13 56.77
N PHE A 299 -10.61 68.13 57.74
CA PHE A 299 -9.57 69.15 57.86
C PHE A 299 -8.59 69.07 56.68
N ASN A 300 -8.19 70.24 56.19
CA ASN A 300 -7.13 70.38 55.20
C ASN A 300 -5.77 70.14 55.85
N GLU A 301 -5.42 68.87 55.99
CA GLU A 301 -4.15 68.43 56.55
C GLU A 301 -3.64 67.24 55.75
N THR A 302 -2.53 67.46 55.04
CA THR A 302 -1.84 66.37 54.35
C THR A 302 -1.22 65.43 55.38
N ARG A 303 -1.75 64.22 55.49
CA ARG A 303 -1.23 63.18 56.38
C ARG A 303 -0.62 62.05 55.59
N THR A 304 0.59 61.65 55.98
CA THR A 304 1.25 60.45 55.48
C THR A 304 1.24 59.35 56.53
N GLU A 305 0.84 58.13 56.15
CA GLU A 305 0.82 56.96 57.04
C GLU A 305 1.63 55.81 56.42
N ALA A 306 2.41 55.11 57.25
CA ALA A 306 3.07 53.86 56.91
C ALA A 306 2.58 52.77 57.85
N ARG A 307 2.13 51.63 57.30
CA ARG A 307 1.66 50.47 58.07
C ARG A 307 2.31 49.20 57.53
N VAL A 308 2.82 48.37 58.43
CA VAL A 308 3.32 47.02 58.10
C VAL A 308 2.65 46.03 59.05
N GLY A 309 2.09 44.95 58.50
CA GLY A 309 1.36 43.96 59.28
C GLY A 309 1.35 42.59 58.62
N ILE A 310 0.93 41.59 59.40
CA ILE A 310 0.63 40.25 58.91
C ILE A 310 -0.87 40.07 58.97
N ASP A 311 -1.49 39.88 57.81
CA ASP A 311 -2.92 39.65 57.67
C ASP A 311 -3.20 38.15 57.65
N VAL A 312 -3.95 37.66 58.65
CA VAL A 312 -4.43 36.26 58.68
C VAL A 312 -5.92 36.24 58.37
N ARG A 313 -6.30 35.56 57.30
CA ARG A 313 -7.70 35.41 56.86
C ARG A 313 -8.06 33.93 56.86
N TYR A 314 -9.14 33.57 57.55
CA TYR A 314 -9.69 32.22 57.53
C TYR A 314 -11.17 32.26 57.23
N ASN A 315 -11.57 31.59 56.16
CA ASN A 315 -12.96 31.46 55.77
C ASN A 315 -13.59 30.30 56.57
N LEU A 316 -14.53 30.62 57.46
CA LEU A 316 -15.21 29.62 58.29
C LEU A 316 -16.36 28.93 57.55
N TYR A 317 -17.05 29.66 56.66
CA TYR A 317 -18.19 29.14 55.91
C TYR A 317 -18.50 30.06 54.72
N ASN A 318 -18.55 29.47 53.52
CA ASN A 318 -18.80 30.17 52.26
C ASN A 318 -20.03 29.60 51.53
N GLY A 319 -21.13 29.39 52.25
CA GLY A 319 -22.39 28.94 51.66
C GLY A 319 -22.34 27.56 50.99
N GLY A 320 -21.38 26.70 51.36
CA GLY A 320 -21.15 25.39 50.73
C GLY A 320 -20.33 25.40 49.43
N LEU A 321 -19.89 26.58 48.95
CA LEU A 321 -19.11 26.73 47.71
C LEU A 321 -17.83 25.89 47.71
N ASP A 322 -17.07 25.95 48.81
CA ASP A 322 -15.75 25.31 48.88
C ASP A 322 -15.84 23.78 48.80
N SER A 323 -16.89 23.20 49.41
CA SER A 323 -17.17 21.76 49.31
C SER A 323 -17.58 21.38 47.89
N ALA A 324 -18.50 22.15 47.29
CA ALA A 324 -18.97 21.89 45.93
C ALA A 324 -17.84 21.98 44.90
N ASN A 325 -16.95 22.98 45.01
CA ASN A 325 -15.78 23.12 44.14
C ASN A 325 -14.78 21.96 44.32
N LEU A 326 -14.57 21.49 45.54
CA LEU A 326 -13.71 20.34 45.80
C LEU A 326 -14.31 19.05 45.21
N ASP A 327 -15.61 18.82 45.40
CA ASP A 327 -16.32 17.67 44.83
C ASP A 327 -16.32 17.71 43.30
N GLN A 328 -16.52 18.89 42.69
CA GLN A 328 -16.37 19.09 41.25
C GLN A 328 -14.96 18.71 40.78
N ALA A 329 -13.91 19.18 41.46
CA ALA A 329 -12.54 18.88 41.09
C ALA A 329 -12.23 17.37 41.20
N TYR A 330 -12.83 16.65 42.16
CA TYR A 330 -12.74 15.20 42.22
C TYR A 330 -13.43 14.50 41.03
N GLN A 331 -14.54 15.04 40.53
CA GLN A 331 -15.15 14.54 39.30
C GLN A 331 -14.29 14.81 38.07
N GLU A 332 -13.63 15.96 37.98
CA GLU A 332 -12.66 16.26 36.91
C GLU A 332 -11.49 15.25 36.89
N VAL A 333 -11.03 14.80 38.06
CA VAL A 333 -10.04 13.70 38.16
C VAL A 333 -10.60 12.39 37.60
N ASN A 334 -11.87 12.06 37.89
CA ASN A 334 -12.50 10.85 37.34
C ASN A 334 -12.66 10.94 35.82
N ILE A 335 -13.05 12.11 35.29
CA ILE A 335 -13.08 12.36 33.84
C ILE A 335 -11.70 12.10 33.22
N ALA A 336 -10.63 12.62 33.81
CA ALA A 336 -9.27 12.39 33.31
C ALA A 336 -8.88 10.90 33.33
N LYS A 337 -9.30 10.13 34.35
CA LYS A 337 -9.07 8.68 34.41
C LYS A 337 -9.79 7.92 33.28
N PHE A 338 -11.03 8.30 32.97
CA PHE A 338 -11.78 7.70 31.87
C PHE A 338 -11.24 8.12 30.49
N GLN A 339 -10.73 9.34 30.35
CA GLN A 339 -10.03 9.77 29.13
C GLN A 339 -8.78 8.94 28.86
N ARG A 340 -8.01 8.58 29.91
CA ARG A 340 -6.90 7.61 29.78
C ARG A 340 -7.41 6.24 29.34
N ASP A 341 -8.50 5.73 29.91
CA ASP A 341 -9.06 4.42 29.51
C ASP A 341 -9.56 4.43 28.06
N GLN A 342 -10.17 5.54 27.64
CA GLN A 342 -10.54 5.77 26.24
C GLN A 342 -9.29 5.73 25.34
N SER A 343 -8.20 6.41 25.73
CA SER A 343 -6.93 6.36 24.99
C SER A 343 -6.38 4.93 24.87
N CYS A 344 -6.44 4.12 25.94
CA CYS A 344 -6.08 2.69 25.85
C CYS A 344 -6.93 1.95 24.80
N ILE A 345 -8.25 2.17 24.81
CA ILE A 345 -9.19 1.49 23.89
C ILE A 345 -8.92 1.90 22.44
N GLU A 346 -8.72 3.19 22.18
CA GLU A 346 -8.46 3.73 20.85
C GLU A 346 -7.12 3.23 20.29
N ILE A 347 -6.03 3.31 21.07
CA ILE A 347 -4.71 2.77 20.67
C ILE A 347 -4.84 1.27 20.36
N ARG A 348 -5.54 0.52 21.20
CA ARG A 348 -5.73 -0.92 21.00
C ARG A 348 -6.53 -1.23 19.74
N GLN A 349 -7.57 -0.46 19.44
CA GLN A 349 -8.36 -0.63 18.23
C GLN A 349 -7.55 -0.28 16.98
N ASN A 350 -6.98 0.91 16.94
CA ASN A 350 -6.28 1.44 15.77
C ASN A 350 -5.06 0.59 15.42
N LEU A 351 -4.28 0.19 16.43
CA LEU A 351 -3.11 -0.65 16.21
C LEU A 351 -3.49 -2.06 15.72
N GLN A 352 -4.58 -2.64 16.25
CA GLN A 352 -5.07 -3.94 15.75
C GLN A 352 -5.48 -3.88 14.28
N VAL A 353 -6.17 -2.82 13.88
CA VAL A 353 -6.57 -2.60 12.49
C VAL A 353 -5.32 -2.41 11.61
N ALA A 354 -4.40 -1.53 12.01
CA ALA A 354 -3.18 -1.25 11.27
C ALA A 354 -2.31 -2.51 11.10
N TYR A 355 -2.09 -3.26 12.19
CA TYR A 355 -1.33 -4.52 12.18
C TYR A 355 -1.98 -5.56 11.26
N ASN A 356 -3.31 -5.75 11.36
CA ASN A 356 -4.00 -6.69 10.51
C ASN A 356 -3.94 -6.29 9.03
N ASN A 357 -4.05 -5.00 8.70
CA ASN A 357 -3.92 -4.51 7.32
C ASN A 357 -2.56 -4.86 6.72
N VAL A 358 -1.46 -4.68 7.48
CA VAL A 358 -0.12 -5.12 7.06
C VAL A 358 -0.10 -6.62 6.78
N LYS A 359 -0.59 -7.45 7.72
CA LYS A 359 -0.59 -8.91 7.58
C LYS A 359 -1.49 -9.41 6.44
N VAL A 360 -2.60 -8.74 6.17
CA VAL A 360 -3.47 -9.02 5.02
C VAL A 360 -2.75 -8.74 3.71
N LEU A 361 -2.14 -7.56 3.57
CA LEU A 361 -1.44 -7.17 2.37
C LEU A 361 -0.21 -8.04 2.11
N GLU A 362 0.56 -8.39 3.15
CA GLU A 362 1.67 -9.37 3.08
C GLU A 362 1.21 -10.73 2.53
N SER A 363 0.05 -11.21 2.98
CA SER A 363 -0.50 -12.48 2.51
C SER A 363 -1.07 -12.40 1.08
N LYS A 364 -1.56 -11.21 0.67
CA LYS A 364 -2.24 -10.99 -0.61
C LYS A 364 -1.24 -10.79 -1.77
N LEU A 365 -0.11 -10.13 -1.50
CA LEU A 365 0.88 -9.75 -2.52
C LEU A 365 1.38 -10.91 -3.39
N PRO A 366 1.74 -12.10 -2.86
CA PRO A 366 2.21 -13.21 -3.70
C PRO A 366 1.13 -13.69 -4.69
N SER A 367 -0.13 -13.70 -4.28
CA SER A 367 -1.25 -14.11 -5.15
C SER A 367 -1.54 -13.06 -6.22
N LEU A 368 -1.43 -11.77 -5.89
CA LEU A 368 -1.56 -10.68 -6.87
C LEU A 368 -0.41 -10.66 -7.88
N ASP A 369 0.83 -10.88 -7.42
CA ASP A 369 1.99 -10.95 -8.31
C ASP A 369 1.89 -12.15 -9.25
N GLN A 370 1.47 -13.31 -8.74
CA GLN A 370 1.24 -14.48 -9.58
C GLN A 370 0.15 -14.22 -10.62
N HIS A 371 -0.98 -13.62 -10.23
CA HIS A 371 -2.05 -13.26 -11.15
C HIS A 371 -1.56 -12.29 -12.23
N ARG A 372 -0.83 -11.22 -11.84
CA ARG A 372 -0.20 -10.28 -12.77
C ARG A 372 0.73 -10.97 -13.77
N ARG A 373 1.68 -11.78 -13.28
CA ARG A 373 2.65 -12.51 -14.13
C ARG A 373 1.96 -13.46 -15.10
N SER A 374 0.91 -14.16 -14.66
CA SER A 374 0.12 -15.05 -15.51
C SER A 374 -0.65 -14.26 -16.57
N SER A 375 -1.32 -13.17 -16.21
CA SER A 375 -2.06 -12.31 -17.14
C SER A 375 -1.14 -11.65 -18.17
N ASP A 376 0.06 -11.22 -17.76
CA ASP A 376 1.07 -10.66 -18.67
C ASP A 376 1.53 -11.68 -19.72
N LYS A 377 1.74 -12.94 -19.33
CA LYS A 377 2.09 -14.03 -20.26
C LYS A 377 0.96 -14.34 -21.25
N VAL A 378 -0.29 -14.36 -20.78
CA VAL A 378 -1.46 -14.60 -21.63
C VAL A 378 -1.63 -13.48 -22.65
N LYS A 379 -1.48 -12.22 -22.23
CA LYS A 379 -1.52 -11.06 -23.11
C LYS A 379 -0.52 -11.21 -24.27
N ILE A 380 0.75 -11.53 -23.96
CA ILE A 380 1.79 -11.71 -24.98
C ILE A 380 1.42 -12.86 -25.93
N ALA A 381 1.09 -14.03 -25.39
CA ALA A 381 0.76 -15.19 -26.22
C ALA A 381 -0.46 -14.97 -27.13
N TYR A 382 -1.49 -14.26 -26.65
CA TYR A 382 -2.67 -13.96 -27.45
C TYR A 382 -2.38 -12.90 -28.52
N LYS A 383 -1.54 -11.92 -28.23
CA LYS A 383 -1.07 -10.93 -29.21
C LYS A 383 -0.31 -11.63 -30.34
N ASP A 384 0.66 -12.48 -30.01
CA ASP A 384 1.44 -13.24 -30.99
C ASP A 384 0.55 -14.13 -31.88
N GLN A 385 -0.45 -14.80 -31.29
CA GLN A 385 -1.42 -15.63 -32.03
C GLN A 385 -2.38 -14.82 -32.90
N PHE A 386 -2.74 -13.61 -32.47
CA PHE A 386 -3.58 -12.71 -33.25
C PHE A 386 -2.83 -12.16 -34.46
N ASP A 387 -1.56 -11.81 -34.31
CA ASP A 387 -0.72 -11.32 -35.40
C ASP A 387 -0.55 -12.34 -36.53
N ILE A 388 -0.62 -13.64 -36.22
CA ILE A 388 -0.63 -14.75 -37.20
C ILE A 388 -2.04 -15.23 -37.59
N GLY A 389 -3.10 -14.53 -37.16
CA GLY A 389 -4.49 -14.81 -37.53
C GLY A 389 -5.12 -16.04 -36.85
N GLN A 390 -4.50 -16.58 -35.79
CA GLN A 390 -4.98 -17.78 -35.07
C GLN A 390 -5.86 -17.46 -33.85
N ARG A 391 -5.99 -16.19 -33.45
CA ARG A 391 -6.79 -15.75 -32.30
C ARG A 391 -7.71 -14.59 -32.69
N THR A 392 -8.80 -14.39 -31.94
CA THR A 392 -9.74 -13.30 -32.22
C THR A 392 -9.28 -12.00 -31.58
N LEU A 393 -9.65 -10.85 -32.17
CA LEU A 393 -9.40 -9.53 -31.58
C LEU A 393 -10.02 -9.42 -30.18
N LEU A 394 -11.22 -9.97 -29.96
CA LEU A 394 -11.87 -9.95 -28.64
C LEU A 394 -11.00 -10.60 -27.57
N ASP A 395 -10.40 -11.75 -27.85
CA ASP A 395 -9.52 -12.44 -26.91
C ASP A 395 -8.29 -11.60 -26.55
N VAL A 396 -7.70 -10.88 -27.52
CA VAL A 396 -6.57 -9.98 -27.28
C VAL A 396 -6.97 -8.82 -26.38
N LEU A 397 -8.09 -8.16 -26.71
CA LEU A 397 -8.56 -7.00 -25.95
C LEU A 397 -8.96 -7.38 -24.51
N ASP A 398 -9.53 -8.56 -24.33
CA ASP A 398 -9.85 -9.07 -22.99
C ASP A 398 -8.59 -9.42 -22.20
N ALA A 399 -7.57 -10.03 -22.85
CA ALA A 399 -6.28 -10.32 -22.21
C ALA A 399 -5.48 -9.05 -21.88
N GLU A 400 -5.52 -8.03 -22.73
CA GLU A 400 -4.92 -6.72 -22.45
C GLU A 400 -5.57 -6.05 -21.24
N ASN A 401 -6.90 -6.01 -21.20
CA ASN A 401 -7.62 -5.46 -20.05
C ASN A 401 -7.30 -6.25 -18.76
N GLU A 402 -7.26 -7.58 -18.80
CA GLU A 402 -6.92 -8.40 -17.63
C GLU A 402 -5.47 -8.16 -17.14
N SER A 403 -4.52 -8.04 -18.06
CA SER A 403 -3.14 -7.63 -17.73
C SER A 403 -3.10 -6.23 -17.12
N PHE A 404 -3.83 -5.25 -17.68
CA PHE A 404 -3.91 -3.90 -17.12
C PHE A 404 -4.52 -3.88 -15.71
N GLN A 405 -5.66 -4.55 -15.49
CA GLN A 405 -6.35 -4.61 -14.19
C GLN A 405 -5.50 -5.33 -13.13
N SER A 406 -4.83 -6.42 -13.48
CA SER A 406 -3.95 -7.17 -12.57
C SER A 406 -2.69 -6.38 -12.21
N ASN A 407 -2.05 -5.70 -13.17
CA ASN A 407 -0.93 -4.78 -12.91
C ASN A 407 -1.34 -3.63 -11.98
N ARG A 408 -2.49 -2.98 -12.25
CA ARG A 408 -3.01 -1.91 -11.38
C ARG A 408 -3.25 -2.40 -9.95
N SER A 409 -3.88 -3.57 -9.80
CA SER A 409 -4.20 -4.17 -8.50
C SER A 409 -2.94 -4.54 -7.69
N TYR A 410 -1.92 -5.09 -8.36
CA TYR A 410 -0.64 -5.41 -7.73
C TYR A 410 0.13 -4.14 -7.31
N THR A 411 0.24 -3.17 -8.21
CA THR A 411 0.91 -1.88 -7.92
C THR A 411 0.23 -1.15 -6.77
N ALA A 412 -1.11 -1.07 -6.76
CA ALA A 412 -1.84 -0.46 -5.65
C ALA A 412 -1.54 -1.17 -4.32
N ALA A 413 -1.60 -2.51 -4.29
CA ALA A 413 -1.33 -3.29 -3.09
C ALA A 413 0.11 -3.13 -2.55
N LEU A 414 1.10 -2.90 -3.42
CA LEU A 414 2.48 -2.63 -3.00
C LEU A 414 2.59 -1.32 -2.21
N TYR A 415 2.03 -0.24 -2.73
CA TYR A 415 2.05 1.06 -2.06
C TYR A 415 1.14 1.08 -0.83
N ASP A 416 -0.03 0.44 -0.89
CA ASP A 416 -0.94 0.32 0.25
C ASP A 416 -0.29 -0.45 1.41
N ARG A 417 0.56 -1.46 1.13
CA ARG A 417 1.35 -2.15 2.18
C ARG A 417 2.31 -1.18 2.87
N GLN A 418 3.03 -0.36 2.12
CA GLN A 418 3.95 0.61 2.68
C GLN A 418 3.22 1.65 3.53
N GLY A 419 2.08 2.17 3.06
CA GLY A 419 1.22 3.06 3.84
C GLY A 419 0.69 2.42 5.12
N ALA A 420 0.31 1.14 5.08
CA ALA A 420 -0.14 0.40 6.26
C ALA A 420 0.98 0.21 7.29
N ILE A 421 2.22 -0.03 6.85
CA ILE A 421 3.40 -0.13 7.74
C ILE A 421 3.65 1.22 8.42
N LEU A 422 3.64 2.34 7.68
CA LEU A 422 3.80 3.67 8.25
C LEU A 422 2.72 3.98 9.30
N THR A 423 1.46 3.64 9.00
CA THR A 423 0.33 3.83 9.92
C THR A 423 0.53 3.03 11.20
N MET A 424 0.93 1.75 11.09
CA MET A 424 1.24 0.92 12.25
C MET A 424 2.37 1.50 13.10
N LEU A 425 3.44 2.00 12.48
CA LEU A 425 4.56 2.62 13.19
C LEU A 425 4.14 3.90 13.94
N ALA A 426 3.25 4.71 13.35
CA ALA A 426 2.71 5.91 13.98
C ALA A 426 1.84 5.57 15.20
N GLU A 427 0.95 4.58 15.09
CA GLU A 427 0.11 4.10 16.19
C GLU A 427 0.97 3.50 17.34
N MET A 428 2.13 2.95 17.01
CA MET A 428 3.11 2.47 17.99
C MET A 428 3.96 3.58 18.63
N GLY A 429 3.84 4.85 18.17
CA GLY A 429 4.70 5.96 18.59
C GLY A 429 6.17 5.78 18.19
N LYS A 430 6.42 5.13 17.05
CA LYS A 430 7.77 4.81 16.55
C LYS A 430 8.09 5.35 15.16
N LEU A 431 7.15 6.02 14.50
CA LEU A 431 7.36 6.48 13.14
C LEU A 431 8.47 7.54 13.05
N LEU A 432 8.49 8.56 13.92
CA LEU A 432 9.56 9.57 13.89
C LEU A 432 10.97 8.97 14.12
N PRO A 433 11.20 8.13 15.15
CA PRO A 433 12.47 7.43 15.30
C PRO A 433 12.85 6.55 14.10
N THR A 434 11.89 5.81 13.53
CA THR A 434 12.14 4.92 12.39
C THR A 434 12.50 5.69 11.12
N LEU A 435 11.88 6.84 10.89
CA LEU A 435 12.25 7.72 9.78
C LEU A 435 13.55 8.50 10.03
N ASN A 436 14.15 8.38 11.22
CA ASN A 436 15.30 9.16 11.68
C ASN A 436 15.02 10.68 11.63
N VAL A 437 13.77 11.06 11.93
CA VAL A 437 13.34 12.46 11.98
C VAL A 437 13.47 12.91 13.43
N SER A 438 14.58 13.56 13.75
CA SER A 438 14.77 14.25 15.02
C SER A 438 14.82 15.75 14.78
N SER A 439 13.83 16.49 15.28
CA SER A 439 13.93 17.94 15.27
C SER A 439 14.79 18.39 16.44
N ASP A 440 15.95 18.99 16.16
CA ASP A 440 16.78 19.66 17.17
C ASP A 440 16.03 20.77 17.93
N LYS A 441 14.89 21.22 17.38
CA LYS A 441 14.03 22.23 17.99
C LYS A 441 13.19 21.67 19.14
N PHE A 442 12.92 20.37 19.20
CA PHE A 442 12.08 19.79 20.24
C PHE A 442 12.91 19.41 21.47
N PRO A 443 12.53 19.88 22.67
CA PRO A 443 13.24 19.53 23.89
C PRO A 443 13.09 18.04 24.20
N LYS A 444 14.08 17.48 24.89
CA LYS A 444 13.99 16.10 25.39
C LYS A 444 13.19 16.07 26.68
N ILE A 445 12.48 14.97 26.95
CA ILE A 445 11.71 14.82 28.20
C ILE A 445 12.56 15.01 29.46
N THR A 446 13.83 14.58 29.43
CA THR A 446 14.80 14.74 30.51
C THR A 446 15.17 16.19 30.80
N GLU A 447 14.91 17.11 29.87
CA GLU A 447 15.11 18.56 30.05
C GLU A 447 13.88 19.22 30.69
N LEU A 448 12.73 18.54 30.68
CA LEU A 448 11.44 19.06 31.15
C LEU A 448 11.04 18.52 32.53
N THR A 449 11.43 17.29 32.87
CA THR A 449 11.10 16.70 34.18
C THR A 449 12.17 15.74 34.69
N ASP A 450 12.46 15.84 35.99
CA ASP A 450 13.38 14.94 36.70
C ASP A 450 12.71 13.61 37.13
N ASP A 451 11.36 13.56 37.09
CA ASP A 451 10.56 12.42 37.55
C ASP A 451 9.48 12.05 36.51
N PRO A 452 9.88 11.44 35.38
CA PRO A 452 8.94 11.01 34.36
C PRO A 452 8.06 9.87 34.89
N ILE A 453 6.78 9.89 34.54
CA ILE A 453 5.83 8.84 34.95
C ILE A 453 6.33 7.47 34.48
N ALA A 454 6.58 6.58 35.44
CA ALA A 454 6.80 5.15 35.19
C ALA A 454 5.48 4.40 35.41
N HIS A 455 4.95 3.81 34.34
CA HIS A 455 3.74 3.00 34.41
C HIS A 455 3.98 1.57 33.95
N ASN A 456 3.26 0.63 34.57
CA ASN A 456 3.16 -0.73 34.05
C ASN A 456 1.86 -0.84 33.24
N ALA A 457 2.00 -0.84 31.91
CA ALA A 457 0.89 -0.91 30.97
C ALA A 457 0.04 -2.18 31.13
N GLU A 458 0.60 -3.27 31.67
CA GLU A 458 -0.10 -4.54 31.86
C GLU A 458 -1.31 -4.43 32.81
N PHE A 459 -1.22 -3.56 33.80
CA PHE A 459 -2.29 -3.34 34.78
C PHE A 459 -3.25 -2.21 34.41
N ILE A 460 -2.90 -1.38 33.42
CA ILE A 460 -3.65 -0.16 33.05
C ILE A 460 -4.46 -0.38 31.78
N CYS A 461 -3.88 -1.01 30.77
CA CYS A 461 -4.53 -1.25 29.48
C CYS A 461 -4.56 -2.76 29.19
N PRO A 462 -5.71 -3.44 29.33
CA PRO A 462 -5.80 -4.87 29.04
C PRO A 462 -5.59 -5.14 27.54
N LYS A 463 -4.80 -6.15 27.23
CA LYS A 463 -4.46 -6.58 25.87
C LYS A 463 -5.45 -7.66 25.43
N TYR A 464 -5.99 -7.51 24.22
CA TYR A 464 -6.84 -8.52 23.59
C TYR A 464 -6.39 -8.68 22.14
N ASP A 465 -6.30 -9.92 21.67
CA ASP A 465 -6.05 -10.23 20.27
C ASP A 465 -7.36 -10.65 19.60
N VAL A 466 -7.97 -9.72 18.86
CA VAL A 466 -9.21 -10.01 18.12
C VAL A 466 -8.96 -10.98 16.97
N ALA A 467 -7.77 -10.98 16.36
CA ALA A 467 -7.47 -11.87 15.24
C ALA A 467 -7.45 -13.35 15.67
N ALA A 468 -7.06 -13.63 16.92
CA ALA A 468 -7.13 -14.98 17.50
C ALA A 468 -8.56 -15.55 17.58
N THR A 469 -9.60 -14.71 17.53
CA THR A 469 -11.01 -15.13 17.56
C THR A 469 -11.58 -15.42 16.16
N ILE A 470 -10.83 -15.11 15.10
CA ILE A 470 -11.29 -15.22 13.72
C ILE A 470 -10.58 -16.40 13.05
N ASN A 471 -11.34 -17.31 12.44
CA ASN A 471 -10.83 -18.55 11.86
C ASN A 471 -10.11 -18.38 10.50
N ARG A 472 -9.24 -17.36 10.40
CA ARG A 472 -8.43 -17.06 9.21
C ARG A 472 -7.32 -18.09 9.01
N GLN A 473 -6.82 -18.70 10.09
CA GLN A 473 -5.80 -19.74 10.02
C GLN A 473 -6.29 -20.98 9.28
N GLU A 474 -7.56 -21.40 9.45
CA GLU A 474 -8.11 -22.54 8.72
C GLU A 474 -8.18 -22.26 7.21
N PHE A 475 -8.55 -21.05 6.79
CA PHE A 475 -8.51 -20.67 5.37
C PHE A 475 -7.07 -20.72 4.81
N LEU A 476 -6.10 -20.15 5.54
CA LEU A 476 -4.70 -20.13 5.10
C LEU A 476 -4.10 -21.54 5.03
N GLN A 477 -4.43 -22.42 5.98
CA GLN A 477 -4.02 -23.83 5.97
C GLN A 477 -4.63 -24.59 4.79
N LYS A 478 -5.95 -24.45 4.57
CA LYS A 478 -6.64 -25.04 3.42
C LYS A 478 -6.08 -24.51 2.09
N LYS A 479 -5.77 -23.22 2.01
CA LYS A 479 -5.12 -22.61 0.85
C LYS A 479 -3.73 -23.21 0.64
N ALA A 480 -2.89 -23.30 1.66
CA ALA A 480 -1.55 -23.89 1.54
C ALA A 480 -1.61 -25.35 1.06
N GLN A 481 -2.52 -26.16 1.60
CA GLN A 481 -2.75 -27.54 1.13
C GLN A 481 -3.17 -27.60 -0.34
N ARG A 482 -4.09 -26.71 -0.75
CA ARG A 482 -4.52 -26.59 -2.14
C ARG A 482 -3.42 -26.11 -3.06
N ASP A 483 -2.66 -25.09 -2.66
CA ASP A 483 -1.55 -24.53 -3.44
C ASP A 483 -0.47 -25.62 -3.66
N SER A 484 -0.18 -26.46 -2.66
CA SER A 484 0.67 -27.65 -2.84
C SER A 484 0.07 -28.68 -3.80
N ALA A 485 -1.24 -28.92 -3.75
CA ALA A 485 -1.94 -29.82 -4.68
C ALA A 485 -2.01 -29.27 -6.12
N TYR A 486 -2.09 -27.95 -6.29
CA TYR A 486 -2.04 -27.32 -7.61
C TYR A 486 -0.62 -27.33 -8.17
N MET A 487 0.43 -27.12 -7.35
CA MET A 487 1.83 -27.24 -7.80
C MET A 487 2.18 -28.64 -8.31
N THR A 488 1.52 -29.69 -7.82
CA THR A 488 1.68 -31.05 -8.38
C THR A 488 0.99 -31.23 -9.74
N VAL A 489 0.04 -30.37 -10.11
CA VAL A 489 -0.65 -30.36 -11.41
C VAL A 489 -0.02 -29.35 -12.39
N THR A 490 0.58 -28.28 -11.88
CA THR A 490 1.41 -27.30 -12.63
C THR A 490 2.90 -27.63 -12.63
N ALA A 491 3.28 -28.90 -12.41
CA ALA A 491 4.46 -29.41 -13.09
C ALA A 491 4.16 -29.28 -14.59
N MET A 492 4.51 -28.12 -15.14
CA MET A 492 4.62 -27.94 -16.57
C MET A 492 5.39 -29.16 -17.06
N PRO A 493 4.85 -29.94 -18.01
CA PRO A 493 5.60 -31.05 -18.56
C PRO A 493 6.98 -30.54 -18.99
N SER A 494 8.01 -31.34 -18.67
CA SER A 494 9.42 -30.98 -18.63
C SER A 494 10.00 -30.41 -19.94
N TYR A 495 9.21 -30.30 -20.99
CA TYR A 495 9.58 -29.74 -22.29
C TYR A 495 9.59 -28.20 -22.36
N LEU A 496 9.07 -27.48 -21.35
CA LEU A 496 9.17 -26.01 -21.28
C LEU A 496 10.39 -25.49 -20.50
N ASN A 497 11.19 -26.39 -19.90
CA ASN A 497 12.51 -26.07 -19.35
C ASN A 497 13.58 -26.77 -20.19
N ALA A 498 13.76 -26.32 -21.43
CA ALA A 498 14.99 -26.57 -22.16
C ALA A 498 15.98 -25.41 -21.88
N PRO A 499 17.25 -25.68 -21.54
CA PRO A 499 18.28 -24.66 -21.63
C PRO A 499 18.40 -24.21 -23.10
N ALA A 500 18.61 -22.91 -23.30
CA ALA A 500 18.74 -22.29 -24.62
C ALA A 500 19.62 -23.12 -25.56
N LEU A 501 19.04 -23.63 -26.64
CA LEU A 501 19.77 -24.33 -27.70
C LEU A 501 19.18 -23.98 -29.08
N SER A 502 20.10 -23.51 -29.92
CA SER A 502 20.13 -23.45 -31.40
C SER A 502 18.96 -22.85 -32.17
N THR A 503 19.31 -21.84 -32.96
CA THR A 503 18.50 -21.02 -33.87
C THR A 503 18.19 -21.71 -35.21
N PHE A 504 17.59 -22.90 -35.21
CA PHE A 504 17.12 -23.49 -36.47
C PHE A 504 15.62 -23.77 -36.39
N ASN A 505 14.87 -23.28 -37.37
CA ASN A 505 13.45 -23.62 -37.54
C ASN A 505 13.35 -25.07 -38.03
N ASP A 506 12.58 -25.88 -37.31
CA ASP A 506 12.17 -27.25 -37.61
C ASP A 506 10.64 -27.27 -37.38
N ASP A 507 9.87 -27.19 -38.47
CA ASP A 507 8.44 -26.89 -38.45
C ASP A 507 7.60 -28.11 -38.02
N ASP A 508 8.05 -29.34 -38.27
CA ASP A 508 7.35 -30.58 -37.92
C ASP A 508 8.00 -31.37 -36.76
N ASN A 509 9.13 -30.89 -36.25
CA ASN A 509 9.87 -31.38 -35.10
C ASN A 509 10.33 -32.83 -35.25
N ASP A 510 10.61 -33.29 -36.47
CA ASP A 510 11.09 -34.65 -36.71
C ASP A 510 12.61 -34.83 -36.45
N GLY A 511 13.31 -33.72 -36.17
CA GLY A 511 14.74 -33.68 -35.86
C GLY A 511 15.63 -33.21 -37.01
N VAL A 512 15.06 -32.82 -38.15
CA VAL A 512 15.78 -32.25 -39.31
C VAL A 512 15.32 -30.81 -39.54
N ALA A 513 16.26 -29.86 -39.64
CA ALA A 513 15.93 -28.45 -39.84
C ALA A 513 15.31 -28.19 -41.23
N ASN A 514 14.39 -27.21 -41.33
CA ASN A 514 13.64 -26.88 -42.56
C ASN A 514 14.50 -26.67 -43.81
N GLU A 515 15.75 -26.21 -43.66
CA GLU A 515 16.67 -25.98 -44.80
C GLU A 515 17.25 -27.29 -45.39
N GLN A 516 17.15 -28.38 -44.63
CA GLN A 516 17.68 -29.71 -44.95
C GLN A 516 16.58 -30.78 -45.04
N ASP A 517 15.35 -30.40 -44.70
CA ASP A 517 14.17 -31.24 -44.70
C ASP A 517 13.44 -31.18 -46.06
N ASP A 518 13.42 -32.32 -46.74
CA ASP A 518 12.69 -32.51 -48.00
C ASP A 518 11.22 -32.93 -47.76
N CYS A 519 10.82 -33.13 -46.50
CA CYS A 519 9.58 -33.76 -46.05
C CYS A 519 8.92 -32.99 -44.89
N PRO A 520 8.36 -31.80 -45.16
CA PRO A 520 7.97 -30.79 -44.17
C PRO A 520 6.71 -31.12 -43.34
N SER A 521 6.33 -32.39 -43.24
CA SER A 521 5.17 -32.84 -42.46
C SER A 521 5.35 -34.24 -41.87
N THR A 522 6.57 -34.69 -41.67
CA THR A 522 6.85 -35.99 -41.06
C THR A 522 6.45 -35.97 -39.58
N PRO A 523 5.71 -36.98 -39.09
CA PRO A 523 5.30 -36.99 -37.69
C PRO A 523 6.50 -37.10 -36.72
N THR A 524 6.51 -36.30 -35.66
CA THR A 524 7.54 -36.14 -34.60
C THR A 524 8.04 -37.43 -33.89
N PHE A 525 7.48 -38.61 -34.19
CA PHE A 525 7.89 -39.90 -33.63
C PHE A 525 8.18 -40.97 -34.69
N THR A 526 8.24 -40.58 -35.96
CA THR A 526 8.58 -41.44 -37.08
C THR A 526 10.11 -41.47 -37.22
N GLU A 527 10.70 -42.65 -37.48
CA GLU A 527 12.14 -42.72 -37.80
C GLU A 527 12.38 -42.08 -39.17
N VAL A 528 13.22 -41.05 -39.22
CA VAL A 528 13.54 -40.30 -40.44
C VAL A 528 14.98 -40.53 -40.93
N ASP A 529 15.23 -40.25 -42.21
CA ASP A 529 16.57 -40.18 -42.78
C ASP A 529 17.20 -38.77 -42.60
N ASP A 530 18.41 -38.57 -43.13
CA ASP A 530 19.14 -37.28 -43.03
C ASP A 530 18.43 -36.11 -43.77
N LYS A 531 17.26 -36.36 -44.37
CA LYS A 531 16.43 -35.42 -45.14
C LYS A 531 15.03 -35.21 -44.54
N GLY A 532 14.79 -35.64 -43.30
CA GLY A 532 13.51 -35.45 -42.60
C GLY A 532 12.41 -36.39 -43.08
N CYS A 533 12.77 -37.46 -43.79
CA CYS A 533 11.78 -38.27 -44.47
C CYS A 533 11.63 -39.66 -43.88
N THR A 534 10.39 -40.17 -43.86
CA THR A 534 10.05 -41.47 -43.26
C THR A 534 10.92 -42.61 -43.80
N LYS A 535 11.65 -43.28 -42.90
CA LYS A 535 12.52 -44.40 -43.23
C LYS A 535 11.80 -45.74 -43.06
N TYR A 536 11.59 -46.43 -44.17
CA TYR A 536 11.03 -47.77 -44.18
C TYR A 536 12.14 -48.82 -44.15
N ASN A 537 12.07 -49.77 -43.22
CA ASN A 537 12.98 -50.92 -43.11
C ASN A 537 12.21 -52.25 -43.20
N SER A 538 12.91 -53.37 -43.30
CA SER A 538 12.29 -54.70 -43.46
C SER A 538 11.36 -55.12 -42.31
N ASN A 539 11.48 -54.47 -41.14
CA ASN A 539 10.69 -54.72 -39.93
C ASN A 539 9.55 -53.70 -39.73
N THR A 540 9.37 -52.74 -40.65
CA THR A 540 8.32 -51.71 -40.52
C THR A 540 6.94 -52.36 -40.63
N SER A 541 6.10 -52.16 -39.59
CA SER A 541 4.80 -52.83 -39.44
C SER A 541 3.62 -51.86 -39.26
N ASN A 542 3.80 -50.76 -38.54
CA ASN A 542 2.84 -49.65 -38.52
C ASN A 542 3.61 -48.33 -38.51
N VAL A 543 3.26 -47.41 -39.41
CA VAL A 543 3.88 -46.10 -39.53
C VAL A 543 2.85 -45.04 -39.87
N GLU A 544 2.92 -43.90 -39.20
CA GLU A 544 2.06 -42.75 -39.48
C GLU A 544 2.60 -42.02 -40.71
N ILE A 545 1.75 -41.82 -41.72
CA ILE A 545 2.11 -41.06 -42.92
C ILE A 545 1.64 -39.62 -42.72
N GLY A 546 2.60 -38.70 -42.72
CA GLY A 546 2.42 -37.26 -42.51
C GLY A 546 1.67 -36.54 -43.64
N ILE A 547 0.39 -36.88 -43.87
CA ILE A 547 -0.42 -36.29 -44.93
C ILE A 547 -1.56 -35.46 -44.32
N PRO A 548 -1.34 -34.17 -44.05
CA PRO A 548 -2.38 -33.30 -43.53
C PRO A 548 -3.39 -32.95 -44.63
N PHE A 549 -4.65 -33.30 -44.41
CA PHE A 549 -5.77 -32.92 -45.26
C PHE A 549 -6.38 -31.58 -44.79
N ALA A 550 -6.76 -30.74 -45.75
CA ALA A 550 -7.57 -29.56 -45.47
C ALA A 550 -8.94 -29.96 -44.87
N ALA A 551 -9.57 -29.00 -44.17
CA ALA A 551 -10.92 -29.18 -43.62
C ALA A 551 -11.90 -29.63 -44.73
N ASP A 552 -12.72 -30.64 -44.43
CA ASP A 552 -13.69 -31.26 -45.36
C ASP A 552 -13.14 -31.76 -46.71
N SER A 553 -11.82 -31.90 -46.84
CA SER A 553 -11.17 -32.40 -48.05
C SER A 553 -10.60 -33.80 -47.86
N SER A 554 -10.66 -34.61 -48.92
CA SER A 554 -9.90 -35.85 -49.09
C SER A 554 -8.83 -35.76 -50.19
N VAL A 555 -8.58 -34.56 -50.71
CA VAL A 555 -7.56 -34.35 -51.75
C VAL A 555 -6.18 -34.34 -51.11
N VAL A 556 -5.29 -35.21 -51.60
CA VAL A 556 -3.86 -35.19 -51.25
C VAL A 556 -3.20 -34.08 -52.06
N ARG A 557 -2.51 -33.16 -51.37
CA ARG A 557 -1.83 -32.05 -52.02
C ARG A 557 -0.49 -32.50 -52.64
N PRO A 558 -0.04 -31.90 -53.76
CA PRO A 558 1.17 -32.34 -54.47
C PRO A 558 2.43 -32.44 -53.61
N GLU A 559 2.57 -31.55 -52.61
CA GLU A 559 3.68 -31.53 -51.66
C GLU A 559 3.82 -32.81 -50.83
N TYR A 560 2.74 -33.59 -50.66
CA TYR A 560 2.77 -34.85 -49.88
C TYR A 560 2.85 -36.11 -50.74
N LEU A 561 2.92 -35.97 -52.08
CA LEU A 561 3.04 -37.12 -52.97
C LEU A 561 4.38 -37.85 -52.78
N GLN A 562 5.42 -37.14 -52.36
CA GLN A 562 6.74 -37.72 -52.13
C GLN A 562 6.73 -38.76 -50.98
N GLU A 563 5.98 -38.51 -49.90
CA GLU A 563 5.83 -39.50 -48.81
C GLU A 563 5.06 -40.75 -49.26
N ILE A 564 4.06 -40.58 -50.14
CA ILE A 564 3.34 -41.71 -50.75
C ILE A 564 4.27 -42.49 -51.70
N ALA A 565 5.12 -41.79 -52.45
CA ALA A 565 6.10 -42.40 -53.34
C ALA A 565 7.09 -43.30 -52.57
N ARG A 566 7.60 -42.84 -51.43
CA ARG A 566 8.50 -43.64 -50.57
C ARG A 566 7.85 -44.94 -50.08
N LEU A 567 6.59 -44.85 -49.62
CA LEU A 567 5.84 -46.04 -49.24
C LEU A 567 5.65 -46.98 -50.45
N ALA A 568 5.37 -46.45 -51.64
CA ALA A 568 5.24 -47.23 -52.85
C ALA A 568 6.55 -47.95 -53.21
N ASP A 569 7.69 -47.25 -53.18
CA ASP A 569 9.03 -47.80 -53.46
C ASP A 569 9.37 -48.93 -52.48
N PHE A 570 9.03 -48.76 -51.20
CA PHE A 570 9.16 -49.82 -50.20
C PHE A 570 8.31 -51.04 -50.54
N LEU A 571 7.03 -50.85 -50.92
CA LEU A 571 6.14 -51.96 -51.28
C LEU A 571 6.56 -52.64 -52.59
N GLN A 572 7.12 -51.91 -53.55
CA GLN A 572 7.64 -52.49 -54.79
C GLN A 572 8.90 -53.33 -54.54
N SER A 573 9.82 -52.82 -53.72
CA SER A 573 11.05 -53.54 -53.33
C SER A 573 10.81 -54.75 -52.41
N HIS A 574 9.63 -54.83 -51.77
CA HIS A 574 9.25 -55.95 -50.90
C HIS A 574 7.95 -56.65 -51.36
N PRO A 575 7.99 -57.51 -52.40
CA PRO A 575 6.79 -58.14 -52.98
C PRO A 575 5.93 -58.97 -52.01
N SER A 576 6.49 -59.40 -50.88
CA SER A 576 5.79 -60.17 -49.83
C SER A 576 5.01 -59.28 -48.84
N LYS A 577 5.06 -57.96 -48.95
CA LYS A 577 4.35 -57.04 -48.04
C LYS A 577 3.02 -56.57 -48.64
N ASN A 578 2.01 -56.39 -47.81
CA ASN A 578 0.75 -55.71 -48.14
C ASN A 578 0.61 -54.50 -47.23
N VAL A 579 -0.17 -53.51 -47.64
CA VAL A 579 -0.45 -52.32 -46.83
C VAL A 579 -1.95 -52.12 -46.63
N GLU A 580 -2.36 -51.79 -45.42
CA GLU A 580 -3.67 -51.24 -45.08
C GLU A 580 -3.50 -49.77 -44.66
N ILE A 581 -4.06 -48.86 -45.47
CA ILE A 581 -4.11 -47.43 -45.18
C ILE A 581 -5.31 -47.14 -44.28
N GLN A 582 -5.05 -46.65 -43.08
CA GLN A 582 -6.03 -46.39 -42.04
C GLN A 582 -6.23 -44.89 -41.86
N GLY A 583 -7.45 -44.41 -42.10
CA GLY A 583 -7.81 -43.01 -41.88
C GLY A 583 -8.46 -42.79 -40.51
N HIS A 584 -7.99 -41.77 -39.77
CA HIS A 584 -8.54 -41.37 -38.47
C HIS A 584 -9.05 -39.92 -38.51
N ALA A 585 -10.05 -39.60 -37.69
CA ALA A 585 -10.66 -38.29 -37.61
C ALA A 585 -10.77 -37.77 -36.16
N SER A 586 -10.95 -36.46 -36.01
CA SER A 586 -11.16 -35.80 -34.72
C SER A 586 -12.44 -36.26 -34.03
N LEU A 587 -12.46 -36.20 -32.69
CA LEU A 587 -13.66 -36.51 -31.89
C LEU A 587 -14.75 -35.44 -32.02
N GLU A 588 -14.42 -34.29 -32.60
CA GLU A 588 -15.34 -33.21 -32.93
C GLU A 588 -16.14 -33.52 -34.21
N GLY A 589 -17.47 -33.34 -34.15
CA GLY A 589 -18.39 -33.53 -35.27
C GLY A 589 -19.14 -34.89 -35.26
N PRO A 590 -20.12 -35.09 -36.16
CA PRO A 590 -20.91 -36.32 -36.20
C PRO A 590 -20.05 -37.55 -36.56
N ALA A 591 -20.10 -38.60 -35.73
CA ALA A 591 -19.28 -39.80 -35.91
C ALA A 591 -19.41 -40.46 -37.30
N LEU A 592 -20.63 -40.52 -37.85
CA LEU A 592 -20.88 -41.06 -39.20
C LEU A 592 -20.25 -40.20 -40.32
N TYR A 593 -20.18 -38.89 -40.13
CA TYR A 593 -19.54 -37.98 -41.08
C TYR A 593 -18.01 -38.19 -41.06
N ASN A 594 -17.43 -38.17 -39.86
CA ASN A 594 -15.99 -38.38 -39.65
C ASN A 594 -15.52 -39.75 -40.15
N LYS A 595 -16.35 -40.79 -40.01
CA LYS A 595 -16.09 -42.12 -40.58
C LYS A 595 -15.97 -42.07 -42.10
N LYS A 596 -16.97 -41.51 -42.79
CA LYS A 596 -16.95 -41.37 -44.26
C LYS A 596 -15.80 -40.50 -44.76
N LEU A 597 -15.48 -39.40 -44.07
CA LEU A 597 -14.40 -38.51 -44.46
C LEU A 597 -13.02 -39.18 -44.31
N SER A 598 -12.79 -39.88 -43.20
CA SER A 598 -11.56 -40.62 -42.97
C SER A 598 -11.36 -41.77 -43.97
N GLU A 599 -12.45 -42.44 -44.37
CA GLU A 599 -12.43 -43.49 -45.39
C GLU A 599 -12.07 -42.93 -46.76
N LYS A 600 -12.66 -41.79 -47.16
CA LYS A 600 -12.31 -41.10 -48.40
C LYS A 600 -10.83 -40.70 -48.44
N ARG A 601 -10.29 -40.18 -47.32
CA ARG A 601 -8.87 -39.81 -47.22
C ARG A 601 -7.94 -41.01 -47.37
N ALA A 602 -8.24 -42.11 -46.68
CA ALA A 602 -7.49 -43.35 -46.82
C ALA A 602 -7.57 -43.93 -48.24
N PHE A 603 -8.76 -43.83 -48.87
CA PHE A 603 -8.95 -44.23 -50.26
C PHE A 603 -8.12 -43.39 -51.24
N SER A 604 -8.07 -42.07 -51.07
CA SER A 604 -7.28 -41.20 -51.95
C SER A 604 -5.78 -41.53 -51.90
N VAL A 605 -5.23 -41.85 -50.73
CA VAL A 605 -3.83 -42.31 -50.60
C VAL A 605 -3.63 -43.67 -51.27
N ALA A 606 -4.55 -44.62 -51.06
CA ALA A 606 -4.51 -45.94 -51.70
C ALA A 606 -4.63 -45.87 -53.23
N GLU A 607 -5.47 -44.97 -53.75
CA GLU A 607 -5.64 -44.75 -55.18
C GLU A 607 -4.35 -44.23 -55.82
N ILE A 608 -3.65 -43.30 -55.16
CA ILE A 608 -2.34 -42.79 -55.62
C ILE A 608 -1.31 -43.92 -55.65
N LEU A 609 -1.22 -44.75 -54.60
CA LEU A 609 -0.32 -45.91 -54.56
C LEU A 609 -0.54 -46.87 -55.75
N ILE A 610 -1.80 -47.09 -56.12
CA ILE A 610 -2.18 -48.04 -57.18
C ILE A 610 -2.01 -47.41 -58.57
N GLN A 611 -2.64 -46.26 -58.80
CA GLN A 611 -2.80 -45.67 -60.14
C GLN A 611 -1.54 -44.92 -60.57
N GLN A 612 -0.91 -44.19 -59.65
CA GLN A 612 0.23 -43.34 -59.96
C GLN A 612 1.57 -44.06 -59.74
N TYR A 613 1.67 -44.87 -58.68
CA TYR A 613 2.90 -45.59 -58.33
C TYR A 613 2.84 -47.10 -58.56
N GLY A 614 1.79 -47.63 -59.22
CA GLY A 614 1.80 -49.01 -59.75
C GLY A 614 1.84 -50.14 -58.72
N VAL A 615 1.52 -49.89 -57.45
CA VAL A 615 1.39 -50.97 -56.46
C VAL A 615 0.16 -51.82 -56.82
N LEU A 616 0.33 -53.15 -56.92
CA LEU A 616 -0.76 -54.05 -57.33
C LEU A 616 -1.99 -53.85 -56.44
N PRO A 617 -3.21 -53.65 -56.99
CA PRO A 617 -4.42 -53.38 -56.21
C PRO A 617 -4.69 -54.40 -55.10
N ARG A 618 -4.36 -55.68 -55.34
CA ARG A 618 -4.52 -56.77 -54.36
C ARG A 618 -3.67 -56.60 -53.09
N ARG A 619 -2.68 -55.70 -53.09
CA ARG A 619 -1.72 -55.47 -51.99
C ARG A 619 -2.04 -54.22 -51.18
N VAL A 620 -3.03 -53.43 -51.59
CA VAL A 620 -3.41 -52.18 -50.94
C VAL A 620 -4.86 -52.27 -50.49
N LYS A 621 -5.09 -52.03 -49.20
CA LYS A 621 -6.43 -51.91 -48.62
C LYS A 621 -6.55 -50.53 -47.98
N SER A 622 -7.74 -49.93 -47.98
CA SER A 622 -8.01 -48.68 -47.27
C SER A 622 -9.22 -48.85 -46.37
N LEU A 623 -9.15 -48.29 -45.15
CA LEU A 623 -10.23 -48.29 -44.17
C LEU A 623 -10.32 -46.94 -43.45
N GLY A 624 -11.53 -46.42 -43.28
CA GLY A 624 -11.79 -45.27 -42.42
C GLY A 624 -12.28 -45.70 -41.04
N TYR A 625 -11.50 -45.39 -40.00
CA TYR A 625 -11.88 -45.65 -38.61
C TYR A 625 -12.63 -44.47 -37.98
N GLY A 626 -12.63 -43.29 -38.61
CA GLY A 626 -13.28 -42.09 -38.07
C GLY A 626 -12.82 -41.82 -36.64
N VAL A 627 -13.78 -41.78 -35.71
CA VAL A 627 -13.56 -41.58 -34.27
C VAL A 627 -13.39 -42.88 -33.48
N ASP A 628 -13.47 -44.04 -34.13
CA ASP A 628 -13.54 -45.37 -33.48
C ASP A 628 -12.20 -45.78 -32.84
N LYS A 629 -11.09 -45.15 -33.24
CA LYS A 629 -9.73 -45.38 -32.72
C LYS A 629 -8.99 -44.05 -32.45
N PRO A 630 -9.37 -43.27 -31.43
CA PRO A 630 -8.70 -42.02 -31.11
C PRO A 630 -7.34 -42.31 -30.45
N ARG A 631 -6.31 -41.54 -30.83
CA ARG A 631 -5.00 -41.55 -30.16
C ARG A 631 -5.11 -40.84 -28.81
N ILE A 632 -5.87 -39.76 -28.76
CA ILE A 632 -6.16 -38.99 -27.54
C ILE A 632 -7.67 -38.93 -27.38
N ASN A 633 -8.20 -39.55 -26.32
CA ASN A 633 -9.63 -39.63 -26.05
C ASN A 633 -10.15 -38.37 -25.33
N GLU A 634 -10.02 -37.21 -25.99
CA GLU A 634 -10.41 -35.89 -25.48
C GLU A 634 -10.86 -34.99 -26.63
N ILE A 635 -11.83 -34.10 -26.38
CA ILE A 635 -12.23 -33.05 -27.34
C ILE A 635 -11.46 -31.77 -26.98
N SER A 636 -10.28 -31.60 -27.58
CA SER A 636 -9.47 -30.39 -27.47
C SER A 636 -8.78 -30.09 -28.82
N VAL A 637 -8.35 -28.86 -29.05
CA VAL A 637 -7.67 -28.48 -30.31
C VAL A 637 -6.47 -29.39 -30.57
N ARG A 638 -5.67 -29.66 -29.52
CA ARG A 638 -4.52 -30.56 -29.57
C ARG A 638 -4.91 -32.02 -29.84
N ALA A 639 -5.90 -32.54 -29.11
CA ALA A 639 -6.36 -33.92 -29.29
C ALA A 639 -6.98 -34.13 -30.68
N ASN A 640 -7.75 -33.16 -31.18
CA ASN A 640 -8.35 -33.20 -32.50
C ASN A 640 -7.29 -33.17 -33.61
N ALA A 641 -6.21 -32.40 -33.45
CA ALA A 641 -5.07 -32.43 -34.38
C ALA A 641 -4.38 -33.80 -34.41
N ALA A 642 -4.03 -34.37 -33.25
CA ALA A 642 -3.39 -35.68 -33.15
C ALA A 642 -4.28 -36.85 -33.65
N ASN A 643 -5.60 -36.68 -33.64
CA ASN A 643 -6.54 -37.69 -34.10
C ASN A 643 -6.78 -37.66 -35.62
N ARG A 644 -6.45 -36.56 -36.33
CA ARG A 644 -6.57 -36.44 -37.79
C ARG A 644 -5.29 -36.92 -38.48
N ARG A 645 -5.15 -38.23 -38.68
CA ARG A 645 -3.95 -38.84 -39.24
C ARG A 645 -4.23 -40.01 -40.18
N ILE A 646 -3.23 -40.37 -40.98
CA ILE A 646 -3.21 -41.59 -41.80
C ILE A 646 -2.12 -42.51 -41.27
N GLU A 647 -2.46 -43.77 -41.03
CA GLU A 647 -1.49 -44.82 -40.67
C GLU A 647 -1.40 -45.86 -41.80
N ALA A 648 -0.20 -46.31 -42.12
CA ALA A 648 0.04 -47.47 -42.98
C ALA A 648 0.40 -48.68 -42.12
N VAL A 649 -0.51 -49.65 -42.06
CA VAL A 649 -0.25 -50.94 -41.43
C VAL A 649 0.25 -51.91 -42.50
N ILE A 650 1.52 -52.30 -42.38
CA ILE A 650 2.21 -53.16 -43.34
C ILE A 650 2.28 -54.58 -42.78
N THR A 651 1.78 -55.55 -43.54
CA THR A 651 1.70 -56.96 -43.14
C THR A 651 2.37 -57.87 -44.16
N ASP A 652 2.94 -59.00 -43.74
CA ASP A 652 3.40 -60.02 -44.67
C ASP A 652 2.23 -60.78 -45.30
N THR A 653 2.39 -61.22 -46.55
CA THR A 653 1.39 -61.97 -47.32
C THR A 653 0.93 -63.29 -46.68
N ASN A 654 1.51 -63.72 -45.55
CA ASN A 654 1.29 -65.05 -44.93
C ASN A 654 1.10 -65.02 -43.40
N THR A 655 0.10 -64.30 -42.87
CA THR A 655 -0.44 -64.56 -41.52
C THR A 655 -1.97 -64.48 -41.49
N GLY A 656 -2.60 -65.35 -42.27
CA GLY A 656 -4.02 -65.70 -42.13
C GLY A 656 -4.18 -67.16 -41.73
N ASN A 657 -3.99 -67.49 -40.44
CA ASN A 657 -4.71 -68.53 -39.68
C ASN A 657 -4.00 -68.83 -38.36
N SER A 658 -4.61 -68.44 -37.23
CA SER A 658 -4.54 -69.17 -35.96
C SER A 658 -5.71 -68.73 -35.08
N ILE A 659 -6.67 -69.63 -35.00
CA ILE A 659 -7.88 -69.63 -34.18
C ILE A 659 -7.47 -69.96 -32.74
N VAL A 660 -7.79 -69.13 -31.75
CA VAL A 660 -7.96 -69.59 -30.35
C VAL A 660 -9.10 -68.81 -29.69
N ALA A 661 -9.92 -69.56 -28.97
CA ALA A 661 -11.27 -69.29 -28.51
C ALA A 661 -11.42 -68.26 -27.38
N SER A 662 -12.66 -67.76 -27.26
CA SER A 662 -13.18 -66.97 -26.15
C SER A 662 -13.17 -67.72 -24.81
N GLY A 663 -12.99 -66.99 -23.71
CA GLY A 663 -13.35 -67.45 -22.38
C GLY A 663 -13.40 -66.29 -21.38
N TYR A 664 -14.63 -65.84 -21.13
CA TYR A 664 -15.17 -65.04 -20.00
C TYR A 664 -14.51 -63.74 -19.54
#